data_AF-A0A2V8BJI3-F1
#
_entry.id   AF-A0A2V8BJI3-F1
#
_cell.length_a   1.000
_cell.length_b   1.000
_cell.length_c   1.000
_cell.angle_alpha   90.00
_cell.angle_beta   90.00
_cell.angle_gamma   90.00
#
_symmetry.space_group_name_H-M   'P 1'
#
loop_
_entity.id
_entity.type
_entity.pdbx_description
1 polymer ?
#
loop_
_entity_poly.entity_id
_entity_poly.type
_entity_poly.pdbx_seq_one_letter_code
_entity_poly.pdbx_strand_id
1 'polypeptide(L)'
;MPRPALAAEAGQPQTQAASAPSPAGGEANLVLPDLSTVEFHGVNGRTLLMGGLTICALGLLFGLATFVQLKNLPVHASMLEVSELIYETCKTYLVTQGKFILLLELFIGTIVVMYYGLLEHLEPLRVIIIVLFSLVGIAGSYGVAWFGIRVNTFANSRAAFASLRGKPFPIYAIPLRSGMSIGMLLISVELLLMLCILLFIPGTLAGPCFIGFAIGESLGAAALRIAGGIFTKIADIGSDLMKIVFNIKEDDARNPGVIADCTGDNAGDSVGPSADGFETYGVTGVALISFIVLAVHDAHVQVQLLVWIFAMRIAMIIASGLSYFVNEAVAKGRFLNVDKMNFEAPLTSLVWLTSFISVAITYAVSYFLVPDLGDGTLWWKLSTVITCGTLAGAIIPELVKTFTSTESGHVKEVVISSREGGASLNILSGFVAGNFSAYWLGLSIVALMGTAYSISTFGIGALMLAPQIFAFGLVAFGFLGMGPVTIAVDSYGPVTDNAQSVFELSVIETIPGIQAQLRRDHGFDVHFERAKNMLEENDGAGNTFKATAKPVLIGTAVVGATTMIFSIIFVLTNGLTRNLEKLSLLHAPFFLGLVTGGAVIYWFTGASAQAVTTGAYRAVEFIKANIKLDSAEKASVADSKKVVEICTKYAQRGMFNIFLTVFFSTLAFAFLEEYFFIGYLISIALFGLYQAIFMANAGGAWDNAKKIVEVELKMKGTPLHAATVVGDTVGDPFKDTSSVAMNPVIKFTTLFGLLAVQLAVRLRVDEGAFLGHALAAVFFGLSTIFVWRSFYGMRIGSGA
;
A
#
# COMPACT_ATOMS: atom_id res chain seq x y z
N MET A 1 48.06 -0.97 56.87
CA MET A 1 49.00 -2.08 56.56
C MET A 1 48.88 -3.13 57.66
N PRO A 2 49.04 -4.44 57.40
CA PRO A 2 49.69 -5.03 56.23
C PRO A 2 48.81 -5.97 55.38
N ARG A 3 49.26 -6.17 54.13
CA ARG A 3 48.86 -7.25 53.21
C ARG A 3 49.29 -8.62 53.75
N PRO A 4 48.78 -9.71 53.16
CA PRO A 4 49.72 -10.63 52.53
C PRO A 4 49.36 -10.98 51.09
N ALA A 5 50.41 -11.37 50.37
CA ALA A 5 50.48 -11.59 48.94
C ALA A 5 50.27 -13.06 48.55
N LEU A 6 49.74 -13.23 47.34
CA LEU A 6 50.04 -14.24 46.30
C LEU A 6 50.82 -15.50 46.69
N ALA A 7 50.22 -16.66 46.40
CA ALA A 7 50.91 -17.84 45.90
C ALA A 7 50.25 -18.25 44.58
N ALA A 8 51.08 -18.42 43.55
CA ALA A 8 50.71 -18.78 42.19
C ALA A 8 50.68 -20.30 42.03
N GLU A 9 49.64 -20.82 41.37
CA GLU A 9 49.69 -22.14 40.73
C GLU A 9 49.60 -21.96 39.22
N ALA A 10 50.59 -22.53 38.53
CA ALA A 10 50.77 -22.49 37.10
C ALA A 10 49.79 -23.47 36.42
N GLY A 11 48.89 -22.93 35.60
CA GLY A 11 48.09 -23.67 34.62
C GLY A 11 48.57 -23.36 33.20
N GLN A 12 48.89 -24.40 32.45
CA GLN A 12 49.43 -24.38 31.08
C GLN A 12 48.57 -23.56 30.09
N PRO A 13 49.18 -22.98 29.05
CA PRO A 13 48.44 -22.28 28.00
C PRO A 13 47.69 -23.29 27.13
N GLN A 14 46.39 -23.46 27.37
CA GLN A 14 45.50 -24.04 26.36
C GLN A 14 45.36 -23.02 25.22
N THR A 15 46.08 -23.28 24.14
CA THR A 15 45.80 -22.77 22.81
C THR A 15 44.37 -23.14 22.43
N GLN A 16 43.42 -22.25 22.73
CA GLN A 16 42.10 -22.27 22.09
C GLN A 16 42.35 -22.01 20.61
N ALA A 17 42.39 -23.10 19.84
CA ALA A 17 42.22 -23.04 18.40
C ALA A 17 40.95 -22.23 18.13
N ALA A 18 41.13 -21.10 17.46
CA ALA A 18 40.03 -20.28 16.97
C ALA A 18 39.12 -21.18 16.13
N SER A 19 37.97 -21.54 16.69
CA SER A 19 36.87 -22.12 15.93
C SER A 19 36.53 -21.11 14.85
N ALA A 20 36.64 -21.52 13.59
CA ALA A 20 36.24 -20.73 12.43
C ALA A 20 34.86 -20.08 12.67
N PRO A 21 34.65 -18.81 12.29
CA PRO A 21 33.34 -18.20 12.39
C PRO A 21 32.36 -19.02 11.56
N SER A 22 31.26 -19.47 12.18
CA SER A 22 30.09 -19.94 11.43
C SER A 22 29.75 -18.90 10.36
N PRO A 23 29.36 -19.32 9.13
CA PRO A 23 29.02 -18.37 8.08
C PRO A 23 27.95 -17.43 8.62
N ALA A 24 28.18 -16.12 8.48
CA ALA A 24 27.27 -15.08 8.95
C ALA A 24 25.89 -15.34 8.32
N GLY A 25 24.98 -15.96 9.06
CA GLY A 25 23.69 -16.44 8.57
C GLY A 25 22.71 -15.30 8.37
N GLY A 26 22.80 -14.61 7.23
CA GLY A 26 21.74 -13.75 6.74
C GLY A 26 20.54 -14.55 6.23
N GLU A 27 19.40 -13.89 5.98
CA GLU A 27 18.19 -14.55 5.47
C GLU A 27 18.39 -15.30 4.12
N ALA A 28 19.46 -14.98 3.39
CA ALA A 28 19.86 -15.72 2.21
C ALA A 28 20.32 -17.16 2.48
N ASN A 29 20.66 -17.48 3.72
CA ASN A 29 21.01 -18.82 4.14
C ASN A 29 19.83 -19.54 4.81
N LEU A 30 18.60 -18.99 4.71
CA LEU A 30 17.39 -19.65 5.19
C LEU A 30 17.13 -20.92 4.39
N VAL A 31 17.32 -22.06 5.06
CA VAL A 31 16.95 -23.36 4.53
C VAL A 31 15.55 -23.69 5.03
N LEU A 32 14.59 -23.75 4.11
CA LEU A 32 13.23 -24.15 4.47
C LEU A 32 13.17 -25.65 4.80
N PRO A 33 12.44 -26.05 5.85
CA PRO A 33 12.26 -27.46 6.18
C PRO A 33 11.37 -28.17 5.16
N ASP A 34 11.53 -29.50 5.07
CA ASP A 34 10.66 -30.31 4.21
C ASP A 34 9.25 -30.40 4.79
N LEU A 35 8.29 -29.79 4.08
CA LEU A 35 6.89 -29.71 4.49
C LEU A 35 6.15 -31.06 4.46
N SER A 36 6.75 -32.11 3.90
CA SER A 36 6.17 -33.46 3.90
C SER A 36 6.39 -34.22 5.22
N THR A 37 7.21 -33.68 6.12
CA THR A 37 7.59 -34.33 7.38
C THR A 37 6.52 -34.29 8.47
N VAL A 38 5.53 -33.41 8.36
CA VAL A 38 4.43 -33.25 9.32
C VAL A 38 3.11 -33.57 8.65
N GLU A 39 2.29 -34.36 9.34
CA GLU A 39 0.93 -34.71 8.91
C GLU A 39 -0.13 -33.92 9.69
N PHE A 40 -1.16 -33.49 8.97
CA PHE A 40 -2.33 -32.79 9.47
C PHE A 40 -3.54 -33.66 9.16
N HIS A 41 -4.12 -34.32 10.18
CA HIS A 41 -5.23 -35.26 10.01
C HIS A 41 -4.97 -36.36 8.95
N GLY A 42 -3.74 -36.88 8.89
CA GLY A 42 -3.34 -37.94 7.95
C GLY A 42 -2.99 -37.44 6.53
N VAL A 43 -2.92 -36.13 6.31
CA VAL A 43 -2.43 -35.52 5.05
C VAL A 43 -1.15 -34.75 5.34
N ASN A 44 -0.07 -35.03 4.62
CA ASN A 44 1.17 -34.27 4.81
C ASN A 44 1.03 -32.79 4.40
N GLY A 45 1.81 -31.92 5.04
CA GLY A 45 1.74 -30.47 4.85
C GLY A 45 1.91 -30.03 3.39
N ARG A 46 2.83 -30.65 2.65
CA ARG A 46 3.02 -30.39 1.21
C ARG A 46 1.75 -30.64 0.39
N THR A 47 1.09 -31.77 0.62
CA THR A 47 -0.14 -32.16 -0.11
C THR A 47 -1.30 -31.24 0.25
N LEU A 48 -1.41 -30.85 1.52
CA LEU A 48 -2.40 -29.89 1.98
C LEU A 48 -2.24 -28.54 1.24
N LEU A 49 -1.02 -28.01 1.17
CA LEU A 49 -0.73 -26.74 0.50
C LEU A 49 -0.85 -26.81 -1.03
N MET A 50 -0.63 -27.97 -1.64
CA MET A 50 -0.97 -28.18 -3.07
C MET A 50 -2.46 -27.97 -3.34
N GLY A 51 -3.35 -28.33 -2.41
CA GLY A 51 -4.77 -27.99 -2.49
C GLY A 51 -5.00 -26.47 -2.52
N GLY A 52 -4.16 -25.71 -1.83
CA GLY A 52 -4.12 -24.25 -1.86
C GLY A 52 -3.95 -23.64 -3.26
N LEU A 53 -3.14 -24.26 -4.12
CA LEU A 53 -2.97 -23.82 -5.51
C LEU A 53 -4.30 -23.85 -6.28
N THR A 54 -5.19 -24.80 -5.95
CA THR A 54 -6.52 -24.89 -6.56
C THR A 54 -7.40 -23.72 -6.10
N ILE A 55 -7.35 -23.34 -4.82
CA ILE A 55 -8.10 -22.19 -4.30
C ILE A 55 -7.58 -20.89 -4.92
N CYS A 56 -6.27 -20.71 -5.05
CA CYS A 56 -5.69 -19.58 -5.78
C CYS A 56 -6.20 -19.55 -7.23
N ALA A 57 -6.19 -20.69 -7.93
CA ALA A 57 -6.73 -20.77 -9.29
C ALA A 57 -8.22 -20.39 -9.36
N LEU A 58 -9.04 -20.81 -8.38
CA LEU A 58 -10.45 -20.41 -8.29
C LEU A 58 -10.61 -18.90 -8.04
N GLY A 59 -9.76 -18.30 -7.21
CA GLY A 59 -9.75 -16.85 -7.00
C GLY A 59 -9.35 -16.06 -8.25
N LEU A 60 -8.38 -16.56 -9.02
CA LEU A 60 -8.03 -16.00 -10.34
C LEU A 60 -9.20 -16.12 -11.32
N LEU A 61 -9.83 -17.29 -11.38
CA LEU A 61 -11.00 -17.53 -12.23
C LEU A 61 -12.16 -16.62 -11.85
N PHE A 62 -12.39 -16.37 -10.55
CA PHE A 62 -13.38 -15.41 -10.08
C PHE A 62 -13.08 -14.00 -10.62
N GLY A 63 -11.83 -13.53 -10.50
CA GLY A 63 -11.42 -12.23 -11.04
C GLY A 63 -11.61 -12.15 -12.56
N LEU A 64 -11.18 -13.16 -13.30
CA LEU A 64 -11.32 -13.20 -14.77
C LEU A 64 -12.79 -13.33 -15.22
N ALA A 65 -13.60 -14.11 -14.53
CA ALA A 65 -15.03 -14.22 -14.82
C ALA A 65 -15.73 -12.87 -14.58
N THR A 66 -15.38 -12.18 -13.50
CA THR A 66 -15.93 -10.86 -13.18
C THR A 66 -15.48 -9.80 -14.18
N PHE A 67 -14.23 -9.84 -14.64
CA PHE A 67 -13.74 -9.03 -15.76
C PHE A 67 -14.61 -9.20 -17.01
N VAL A 68 -14.92 -10.45 -17.41
CA VAL A 68 -15.77 -10.72 -18.58
C VAL A 68 -17.20 -10.23 -18.35
N GLN A 69 -17.75 -10.40 -17.15
CA GLN A 69 -19.07 -9.88 -16.81
C GLN A 69 -19.13 -8.35 -16.93
N LEU A 70 -18.16 -7.63 -16.37
CA LEU A 70 -18.08 -6.17 -16.45
C LEU A 70 -17.91 -5.68 -17.89
N LYS A 71 -17.06 -6.35 -18.68
CA LYS A 71 -16.88 -6.05 -20.11
C LYS A 71 -18.21 -6.13 -20.87
N ASN A 72 -19.02 -7.15 -20.57
CA ASN A 72 -20.28 -7.45 -21.26
C ASN A 72 -21.50 -6.70 -20.71
N LEU A 73 -21.35 -5.93 -19.61
CA LEU A 73 -22.43 -5.09 -19.10
C LEU A 73 -22.79 -3.97 -20.11
N PRO A 74 -24.07 -3.59 -20.22
CA PRO A 74 -24.51 -2.56 -21.15
C PRO A 74 -23.84 -1.20 -20.91
N VAL A 75 -23.50 -0.50 -22.00
CA VAL A 75 -22.93 0.84 -21.98
C VAL A 75 -23.31 1.56 -23.28
N HIS A 76 -23.57 2.87 -23.21
CA HIS A 76 -23.78 3.69 -24.40
C HIS A 76 -22.45 4.03 -25.10
N ALA A 77 -22.45 4.15 -26.44
CA ALA A 77 -21.25 4.40 -27.23
C ALA A 77 -20.46 5.64 -26.76
N SER A 78 -21.15 6.74 -26.44
CA SER A 78 -20.50 7.98 -25.98
C SER A 78 -19.73 7.84 -24.66
N MET A 79 -20.22 7.00 -23.73
CA MET A 79 -19.54 6.71 -22.47
C MET A 79 -18.41 5.70 -22.66
N LEU A 80 -18.61 4.72 -23.56
CA LEU A 80 -17.57 3.75 -23.92
C LEU A 80 -16.36 4.44 -24.54
N GLU A 81 -16.58 5.37 -25.48
CA GLU A 81 -15.52 6.15 -26.12
C GLU A 81 -14.64 6.88 -25.10
N VAL A 82 -15.23 7.49 -24.07
CA VAL A 82 -14.49 8.15 -23.00
C VAL A 82 -13.67 7.14 -22.20
N SER A 83 -14.28 6.03 -21.77
CA SER A 83 -13.55 5.01 -21.00
C SER A 83 -12.42 4.34 -21.78
N GLU A 84 -12.56 4.15 -23.10
CA GLU A 84 -11.49 3.63 -23.94
C GLU A 84 -10.39 4.68 -24.14
N LEU A 85 -10.74 5.97 -24.24
CA LEU A 85 -9.74 7.05 -24.26
C LEU A 85 -8.92 7.09 -22.96
N ILE A 86 -9.58 6.98 -21.80
CA ILE A 86 -8.91 6.87 -20.48
C ILE A 86 -8.01 5.63 -20.45
N TYR A 87 -8.49 4.49 -20.96
CA TYR A 87 -7.67 3.29 -21.01
C TYR A 87 -6.42 3.47 -21.89
N GLU A 88 -6.54 4.07 -23.08
CA GLU A 88 -5.40 4.33 -23.96
C GLU A 88 -4.32 5.23 -23.32
N THR A 89 -4.72 6.25 -22.56
CA THR A 89 -3.78 7.10 -21.82
C THR A 89 -3.14 6.34 -20.66
N CYS A 90 -3.90 5.54 -19.91
CA CYS A 90 -3.36 4.67 -18.87
C CYS A 90 -2.35 3.65 -19.42
N LYS A 91 -2.61 3.05 -20.59
CA LYS A 91 -1.66 2.13 -21.26
C LYS A 91 -0.33 2.82 -21.54
N THR A 92 -0.40 4.04 -22.08
CA THR A 92 0.79 4.83 -22.41
C THR A 92 1.59 5.13 -21.14
N TYR A 93 0.91 5.51 -20.07
CA TYR A 93 1.52 5.70 -18.75
C TYR A 93 2.20 4.42 -18.24
N LEU A 94 1.49 3.29 -18.19
CA LEU A 94 2.01 2.03 -17.65
C LEU A 94 3.22 1.51 -18.42
N VAL A 95 3.23 1.61 -19.76
CA VAL A 95 4.40 1.22 -20.57
C VAL A 95 5.62 2.08 -20.22
N THR A 96 5.40 3.38 -20.02
CA THR A 96 6.47 4.31 -19.65
C THR A 96 6.97 4.04 -18.24
N GLN A 97 6.08 3.72 -17.29
CA GLN A 97 6.46 3.30 -15.94
C GLN A 97 7.19 1.97 -15.91
N GLY A 98 6.78 0.97 -16.70
CA GLY A 98 7.46 -0.32 -16.75
C GLY A 98 8.94 -0.19 -17.16
N LYS A 99 9.22 0.63 -18.17
CA LYS A 99 10.61 0.94 -18.57
C LYS A 99 11.40 1.63 -17.44
N PHE A 100 10.74 2.51 -16.70
CA PHE A 100 11.34 3.22 -15.59
C PHE A 100 11.63 2.30 -14.39
N ILE A 101 10.72 1.37 -14.06
CA ILE A 101 10.94 0.39 -12.99
C ILE A 101 12.14 -0.51 -13.31
N LEU A 102 12.28 -0.96 -14.56
CA LEU A 102 13.45 -1.75 -14.98
C LEU A 102 14.77 -0.97 -14.86
N LEU A 103 14.74 0.35 -15.04
CA LEU A 103 15.90 1.21 -14.76
C LEU A 103 16.23 1.23 -13.26
N LEU A 104 15.23 1.30 -12.39
CA LEU A 104 15.46 1.25 -10.94
C LEU A 104 15.96 -0.14 -10.49
N GLU A 105 15.44 -1.20 -11.11
CA GLU A 105 15.88 -2.58 -10.84
C GLU A 105 17.37 -2.77 -11.16
N LEU A 106 17.93 -2.05 -12.12
CA LEU A 106 19.37 -2.09 -12.38
C LEU A 106 20.20 -1.72 -11.14
N PHE A 107 19.73 -0.76 -10.34
CA PHE A 107 20.43 -0.36 -9.10
C PHE A 107 20.36 -1.47 -8.05
N ILE A 108 19.18 -2.03 -7.83
CA ILE A 108 18.98 -3.10 -6.85
C ILE A 108 19.71 -4.37 -7.29
N GLY A 109 19.51 -4.80 -8.54
CA GLY A 109 20.15 -5.96 -9.14
C GLY A 109 21.67 -5.87 -9.05
N THR A 110 22.26 -4.68 -9.18
CA THR A 110 23.70 -4.48 -8.94
C THR A 110 24.09 -4.84 -7.50
N ILE A 111 23.35 -4.36 -6.50
CA ILE A 111 23.63 -4.69 -5.09
C ILE A 111 23.43 -6.18 -4.80
N VAL A 112 22.37 -6.79 -5.36
CA VAL A 112 22.08 -8.23 -5.25
C VAL A 112 23.24 -9.05 -5.84
N VAL A 113 23.73 -8.70 -7.04
CA VAL A 113 24.86 -9.39 -7.68
C VAL A 113 26.17 -9.18 -6.91
N MET A 114 26.42 -7.96 -6.41
CA MET A 114 27.61 -7.66 -5.60
C MET A 114 27.62 -8.48 -4.31
N TYR A 115 26.49 -8.53 -3.59
CA TYR A 115 26.40 -9.28 -2.34
C TYR A 115 26.47 -10.79 -2.57
N TYR A 116 25.57 -11.35 -3.38
CA TYR A 116 25.47 -12.80 -3.56
C TYR A 116 26.55 -13.41 -4.46
N GLY A 117 26.92 -12.71 -5.52
CA GLY A 117 27.90 -13.21 -6.48
C GLY A 117 29.34 -13.01 -6.04
N LEU A 118 29.68 -11.80 -5.55
CA LEU A 118 31.08 -11.48 -5.23
C LEU A 118 31.47 -11.77 -3.78
N LEU A 119 30.59 -11.52 -2.80
CA LEU A 119 30.92 -11.69 -1.37
C LEU A 119 30.51 -13.05 -0.80
N GLU A 120 29.27 -13.49 -1.05
CA GLU A 120 28.82 -14.82 -0.60
C GLU A 120 29.30 -15.96 -1.52
N HIS A 121 29.96 -15.62 -2.64
CA HIS A 121 30.49 -16.56 -3.63
C HIS A 121 29.46 -17.62 -4.08
N LEU A 122 28.18 -17.24 -4.16
CA LEU A 122 27.15 -18.14 -4.68
C LEU A 122 27.40 -18.43 -6.15
N GLU A 123 27.06 -19.65 -6.57
CA GLU A 123 27.14 -20.06 -7.97
C GLU A 123 26.38 -19.06 -8.86
N PRO A 124 26.94 -18.62 -10.00
CA PRO A 124 26.33 -17.60 -10.86
C PRO A 124 24.87 -17.90 -11.22
N LEU A 125 24.52 -19.18 -11.42
CA LEU A 125 23.16 -19.61 -11.69
C LEU A 125 22.19 -19.27 -10.54
N ARG A 126 22.61 -19.43 -9.28
CA ARG A 126 21.77 -19.10 -8.11
C ARG A 126 21.52 -17.60 -8.02
N VAL A 127 22.54 -16.78 -8.28
CA VAL A 127 22.42 -15.32 -8.29
C VAL A 127 21.44 -14.87 -9.39
N ILE A 128 21.54 -15.46 -10.58
CA ILE A 128 20.59 -15.21 -11.68
C ILE A 128 19.16 -15.57 -11.28
N ILE A 129 18.96 -16.69 -10.57
CA ILE A 129 17.64 -17.09 -10.08
C ILE A 129 17.08 -16.06 -9.09
N ILE A 130 17.89 -15.55 -8.16
CA ILE A 130 17.45 -14.52 -7.19
C ILE A 130 17.00 -13.24 -7.90
N VAL A 131 17.79 -12.76 -8.87
CA VAL A 131 17.43 -11.59 -9.69
C VAL A 131 16.17 -11.87 -10.52
N LEU A 132 16.02 -13.09 -11.05
CA LEU A 132 14.80 -13.48 -11.78
C LEU A 132 13.57 -13.44 -10.87
N PHE A 133 13.68 -13.86 -9.61
CA PHE A 133 12.57 -13.74 -8.66
C PHE A 133 12.26 -12.29 -8.29
N SER A 134 13.24 -11.38 -8.25
CA SER A 134 12.99 -9.93 -8.18
C SER A 134 12.15 -9.43 -9.36
N LEU A 135 12.52 -9.84 -10.58
CA LEU A 135 11.74 -9.51 -11.78
C LEU A 135 10.33 -10.14 -11.75
N VAL A 136 10.17 -11.33 -11.18
CA VAL A 136 8.85 -11.95 -10.96
C VAL A 136 8.01 -11.15 -9.96
N GLY A 137 8.61 -10.65 -8.88
CA GLY A 137 7.95 -9.74 -7.92
C GLY A 137 7.48 -8.46 -8.59
N ILE A 138 8.34 -7.81 -9.38
CA ILE A 138 7.98 -6.63 -10.19
C ILE A 138 6.85 -6.96 -11.17
N ALA A 139 6.96 -8.08 -11.88
CA ALA A 139 5.96 -8.51 -12.85
C ALA A 139 4.60 -8.81 -12.20
N GLY A 140 4.58 -9.31 -10.96
CA GLY A 140 3.39 -9.49 -10.14
C GLY A 140 2.66 -8.16 -9.89
N SER A 141 3.34 -7.21 -9.23
CA SER A 141 2.80 -5.88 -8.96
C SER A 141 2.35 -5.15 -10.23
N TYR A 142 3.17 -5.22 -11.29
CA TYR A 142 2.87 -4.60 -12.58
C TYR A 142 1.70 -5.28 -13.31
N GLY A 143 1.60 -6.60 -13.27
CA GLY A 143 0.54 -7.38 -13.91
C GLY A 143 -0.83 -7.13 -13.26
N VAL A 144 -0.88 -7.09 -11.93
CA VAL A 144 -2.10 -6.74 -11.18
C VAL A 144 -2.51 -5.30 -11.48
N ALA A 145 -1.57 -4.37 -11.59
CA ALA A 145 -1.85 -2.99 -11.98
C ALA A 145 -2.54 -2.89 -13.36
N TRP A 146 -2.01 -3.61 -14.38
CA TRP A 146 -2.64 -3.69 -15.70
C TRP A 146 -4.07 -4.25 -15.66
N PHE A 147 -4.28 -5.30 -14.88
CA PHE A 147 -5.59 -5.89 -14.67
C PHE A 147 -6.55 -4.87 -14.02
N GLY A 148 -6.11 -4.23 -12.93
CA GLY A 148 -6.88 -3.24 -12.18
C GLY A 148 -7.39 -2.09 -13.04
N ILE A 149 -6.51 -1.44 -13.81
CA ILE A 149 -6.91 -0.35 -14.72
C ILE A 149 -8.00 -0.83 -15.69
N ARG A 150 -7.83 -2.00 -16.30
CA ARG A 150 -8.79 -2.45 -17.32
C ARG A 150 -10.15 -2.81 -16.72
N VAL A 151 -10.17 -3.43 -15.53
CA VAL A 151 -11.42 -3.70 -14.81
C VAL A 151 -12.11 -2.37 -14.44
N ASN A 152 -11.36 -1.40 -13.93
CA ASN A 152 -11.91 -0.11 -13.51
C ASN A 152 -12.44 0.71 -14.68
N THR A 153 -11.73 0.77 -15.80
CA THR A 153 -12.21 1.44 -17.03
C THR A 153 -13.41 0.76 -17.68
N PHE A 154 -13.63 -0.53 -17.44
CA PHE A 154 -14.95 -1.10 -17.73
C PHE A 154 -15.97 -0.63 -16.70
N ALA A 155 -15.71 -0.82 -15.42
CA ALA A 155 -16.69 -0.53 -14.37
C ALA A 155 -17.17 0.93 -14.38
N ASN A 156 -16.30 1.91 -14.60
CA ASN A 156 -16.64 3.34 -14.55
C ASN A 156 -17.74 3.73 -15.58
N SER A 157 -17.58 3.34 -16.84
CA SER A 157 -18.53 3.64 -17.91
C SER A 157 -19.85 2.88 -17.75
N ARG A 158 -19.81 1.67 -17.18
CA ARG A 158 -21.05 0.91 -16.89
C ARG A 158 -21.77 1.44 -15.66
N ALA A 159 -21.06 1.94 -14.66
CA ALA A 159 -21.66 2.64 -13.53
C ALA A 159 -22.31 3.96 -14.00
N ALA A 160 -21.60 4.75 -14.83
CA ALA A 160 -22.13 5.97 -15.44
C ALA A 160 -23.37 5.69 -16.30
N PHE A 161 -23.40 4.59 -17.06
CA PHE A 161 -24.58 4.22 -17.85
C PHE A 161 -25.73 3.71 -16.97
N ALA A 162 -25.43 2.94 -15.93
CA ALA A 162 -26.43 2.40 -15.01
C ALA A 162 -27.14 3.50 -14.19
N SER A 163 -26.45 4.60 -13.89
CA SER A 163 -27.02 5.73 -13.14
C SER A 163 -28.19 6.40 -13.87
N LEU A 164 -28.24 6.34 -15.22
CA LEU A 164 -29.32 6.89 -16.05
C LEU A 164 -30.71 6.35 -15.70
N ARG A 165 -30.78 5.17 -15.07
CA ARG A 165 -32.04 4.55 -14.59
C ARG A 165 -32.59 5.20 -13.32
N GLY A 166 -31.83 6.08 -12.65
CA GLY A 166 -32.27 6.74 -11.42
C GLY A 166 -32.34 5.81 -10.21
N LYS A 167 -31.56 4.70 -10.17
CA LYS A 167 -31.56 3.75 -9.05
C LYS A 167 -30.17 3.59 -8.42
N PRO A 168 -30.04 3.63 -7.09
CA PRO A 168 -28.74 3.66 -6.40
C PRO A 168 -28.01 2.30 -6.34
N PHE A 169 -28.73 1.18 -6.30
CA PHE A 169 -28.09 -0.13 -6.12
C PHE A 169 -27.12 -0.53 -7.26
N PRO A 170 -27.47 -0.41 -8.55
CA PRO A 170 -26.54 -0.76 -9.64
C PRO A 170 -25.26 0.09 -9.64
N ILE A 171 -25.37 1.37 -9.27
CA ILE A 171 -24.25 2.32 -9.22
C ILE A 171 -23.29 2.01 -8.06
N TYR A 172 -23.78 1.35 -7.00
CA TYR A 172 -22.95 0.77 -5.95
C TYR A 172 -22.34 -0.58 -6.33
N ALA A 173 -23.17 -1.48 -6.86
CA ALA A 173 -22.78 -2.87 -7.07
C ALA A 173 -21.70 -3.03 -8.15
N ILE A 174 -21.71 -2.19 -9.19
CA ILE A 174 -20.72 -2.26 -10.29
C ILE A 174 -19.31 -1.90 -9.80
N PRO A 175 -19.06 -0.76 -9.14
CA PRO A 175 -17.77 -0.44 -8.55
C PRO A 175 -17.30 -1.48 -7.53
N LEU A 176 -18.16 -1.93 -6.62
CA LEU A 176 -17.77 -2.95 -5.64
C LEU A 176 -17.38 -4.28 -6.32
N ARG A 177 -18.11 -4.69 -7.35
CA ARG A 177 -17.76 -5.86 -8.15
C ARG A 177 -16.41 -5.71 -8.85
N SER A 178 -16.09 -4.52 -9.34
CA SER A 178 -14.76 -4.16 -9.87
C SER A 178 -13.68 -4.38 -8.81
N GLY A 179 -13.86 -3.77 -7.64
CA GLY A 179 -12.92 -3.87 -6.54
C GLY A 179 -12.69 -5.31 -6.07
N MET A 180 -13.77 -6.10 -5.91
CA MET A 180 -13.66 -7.52 -5.53
C MET A 180 -12.95 -8.35 -6.59
N SER A 181 -13.15 -8.06 -7.88
CA SER A 181 -12.42 -8.70 -8.97
C SER A 181 -10.91 -8.47 -8.84
N ILE A 182 -10.51 -7.23 -8.55
CA ILE A 182 -9.12 -6.83 -8.39
C ILE A 182 -8.52 -7.50 -7.14
N GLY A 183 -9.19 -7.36 -5.99
CA GLY A 183 -8.71 -7.92 -4.72
C GLY A 183 -8.56 -9.44 -4.75
N MET A 184 -9.53 -10.16 -5.32
CA MET A 184 -9.45 -11.63 -5.41
C MET A 184 -8.33 -12.08 -6.36
N LEU A 185 -8.16 -11.40 -7.50
CA LEU A 185 -7.08 -11.74 -8.43
C LEU A 185 -5.71 -11.43 -7.81
N LEU A 186 -5.53 -10.23 -7.26
CA LEU A 186 -4.29 -9.76 -6.64
C LEU A 186 -3.78 -10.75 -5.59
N ILE A 187 -4.62 -11.07 -4.60
CA ILE A 187 -4.24 -11.97 -3.49
C ILE A 187 -3.99 -13.39 -3.98
N SER A 188 -4.76 -13.83 -4.98
CA SER A 188 -4.56 -15.16 -5.57
C SER A 188 -3.28 -15.25 -6.38
N VAL A 189 -2.89 -14.20 -7.12
CA VAL A 189 -1.60 -14.16 -7.85
C VAL A 189 -0.45 -14.15 -6.87
N GLU A 190 -0.48 -13.29 -5.85
CA GLU A 190 0.56 -13.26 -4.81
C GLU A 190 0.73 -14.65 -4.19
N LEU A 191 -0.39 -15.25 -3.75
CA LEU A 191 -0.33 -16.46 -2.95
C LEU A 191 0.09 -17.65 -3.79
N LEU A 192 -0.32 -17.66 -5.07
CA LEU A 192 0.15 -18.62 -6.05
C LEU A 192 1.67 -18.53 -6.22
N LEU A 193 2.23 -17.32 -6.38
CA LEU A 193 3.67 -17.13 -6.56
C LEU A 193 4.45 -17.54 -5.30
N MET A 194 3.96 -17.16 -4.11
CA MET A 194 4.58 -17.59 -2.85
C MET A 194 4.50 -19.10 -2.62
N LEU A 195 3.36 -19.73 -2.90
CA LEU A 195 3.22 -21.20 -2.83
C LEU A 195 4.13 -21.89 -3.85
N CYS A 196 4.31 -21.31 -5.04
CA CYS A 196 5.23 -21.84 -6.04
C CYS A 196 6.68 -21.82 -5.55
N ILE A 197 7.11 -20.72 -4.91
CA ILE A 197 8.43 -20.65 -4.27
C ILE A 197 8.54 -21.72 -3.17
N LEU A 198 7.54 -21.81 -2.30
CA LEU A 198 7.54 -22.73 -1.17
C LEU A 198 7.56 -24.23 -1.57
N LEU A 199 6.81 -24.62 -2.61
CA LEU A 199 6.53 -26.02 -2.92
C LEU A 199 7.41 -26.61 -4.03
N PHE A 200 7.95 -25.77 -4.91
CA PHE A 200 8.69 -26.22 -6.10
C PHE A 200 10.15 -25.77 -6.13
N ILE A 201 10.54 -24.74 -5.37
CA ILE A 201 11.94 -24.33 -5.27
C ILE A 201 12.63 -25.13 -4.16
N PRO A 202 13.84 -25.68 -4.39
CA PRO A 202 14.56 -26.41 -3.34
C PRO A 202 14.73 -25.56 -2.08
N GLY A 203 14.55 -26.17 -0.90
CA GLY A 203 14.55 -25.46 0.38
C GLY A 203 15.81 -24.62 0.66
N THR A 204 16.97 -25.02 0.12
CA THR A 204 18.23 -24.27 0.20
C THR A 204 18.29 -23.01 -0.66
N LEU A 205 17.38 -22.86 -1.63
CA LEU A 205 17.30 -21.73 -2.56
C LEU A 205 16.02 -20.90 -2.35
N ALA A 206 15.00 -21.49 -1.72
CA ALA A 206 13.72 -20.84 -1.50
C ALA A 206 13.82 -19.56 -0.64
N GLY A 207 14.66 -19.54 0.41
CA GLY A 207 14.94 -18.34 1.21
C GLY A 207 15.41 -17.14 0.38
N PRO A 208 16.53 -17.24 -0.34
CA PRO A 208 16.98 -16.21 -1.28
C PRO A 208 15.94 -15.81 -2.32
N CYS A 209 15.15 -16.75 -2.83
CA CYS A 209 14.10 -16.46 -3.81
C CYS A 209 12.97 -15.63 -3.21
N PHE A 210 12.56 -15.91 -1.97
CA PHE A 210 11.58 -15.09 -1.25
C PHE A 210 12.08 -13.66 -1.03
N ILE A 211 13.35 -13.48 -0.68
CA ILE A 211 13.95 -12.15 -0.51
C ILE A 211 14.01 -11.42 -1.85
N GLY A 212 14.50 -12.08 -2.90
CA GLY A 212 14.52 -11.51 -4.25
C GLY A 212 13.12 -11.07 -4.69
N PHE A 213 12.14 -11.95 -4.52
CA PHE A 213 10.74 -11.66 -4.79
C PHE A 213 10.20 -10.46 -3.99
N ALA A 214 10.42 -10.44 -2.67
CA ALA A 214 9.98 -9.37 -1.77
C ALA A 214 10.61 -8.01 -2.11
N ILE A 215 11.90 -7.98 -2.43
CA ILE A 215 12.58 -6.75 -2.85
C ILE A 215 12.01 -6.24 -4.17
N GLY A 216 11.76 -7.14 -5.13
CA GLY A 216 11.21 -6.80 -6.43
C GLY A 216 9.78 -6.26 -6.36
N GLU A 217 8.90 -6.93 -5.60
CA GLU A 217 7.52 -6.44 -5.41
C GLU A 217 7.50 -5.08 -4.67
N SER A 218 8.37 -4.87 -3.66
CA SER A 218 8.52 -3.58 -2.98
C SER A 218 9.04 -2.48 -3.89
N LEU A 219 10.00 -2.76 -4.77
CA LEU A 219 10.43 -1.79 -5.77
C LEU A 219 9.27 -1.42 -6.72
N GLY A 220 8.57 -2.43 -7.24
CA GLY A 220 7.44 -2.25 -8.13
C GLY A 220 6.33 -1.41 -7.49
N ALA A 221 5.94 -1.74 -6.26
CA ALA A 221 4.92 -1.03 -5.50
C ALA A 221 5.35 0.40 -5.16
N ALA A 222 6.57 0.61 -4.66
CA ALA A 222 7.07 1.96 -4.36
C ALA A 222 7.06 2.85 -5.60
N ALA A 223 7.57 2.36 -6.73
CA ALA A 223 7.62 3.11 -7.98
C ALA A 223 6.21 3.43 -8.51
N LEU A 224 5.32 2.45 -8.56
CA LEU A 224 3.95 2.64 -9.05
C LEU A 224 3.13 3.56 -8.12
N ARG A 225 3.28 3.42 -6.80
CA ARG A 225 2.55 4.24 -5.82
C ARG A 225 3.03 5.69 -5.80
N ILE A 226 4.35 5.92 -5.76
CA ILE A 226 4.91 7.28 -5.70
C ILE A 226 4.71 7.99 -7.04
N ALA A 227 5.12 7.36 -8.15
CA ALA A 227 4.98 8.00 -9.46
C ALA A 227 3.51 8.12 -9.88
N GLY A 228 2.66 7.16 -9.50
CA GLY A 228 1.21 7.22 -9.67
C GLY A 228 0.62 8.40 -8.90
N GLY A 229 0.89 8.48 -7.59
CA GLY A 229 0.45 9.56 -6.71
C GLY A 229 0.86 10.95 -7.23
N ILE A 230 2.13 11.13 -7.60
CA ILE A 230 2.60 12.40 -8.17
C ILE A 230 1.87 12.70 -9.49
N PHE A 231 1.68 11.71 -10.35
CA PHE A 231 0.97 11.89 -11.62
C PHE A 231 -0.47 12.35 -11.39
N THR A 232 -1.24 11.63 -10.57
CA THR A 232 -2.67 11.93 -10.35
C THR A 232 -2.81 13.33 -9.78
N LYS A 233 -2.07 13.68 -8.73
CA LYS A 233 -2.26 14.99 -8.10
C LYS A 233 -1.72 16.17 -8.91
N ILE A 234 -0.81 15.95 -9.87
CA ILE A 234 -0.49 16.98 -10.87
C ILE A 234 -1.70 17.24 -11.78
N ALA A 235 -2.36 16.17 -12.21
CA ALA A 235 -3.49 16.25 -13.13
C ALA A 235 -4.74 16.82 -12.45
N ASP A 236 -5.04 16.34 -11.24
CA ASP A 236 -6.16 16.75 -10.38
C ASP A 236 -6.08 18.25 -10.07
N ILE A 237 -5.03 18.70 -9.35
CA ILE A 237 -4.82 20.14 -9.06
C ILE A 237 -4.78 20.99 -10.35
N GLY A 238 -4.18 20.45 -11.41
CA GLY A 238 -4.14 21.09 -12.71
C GLY A 238 -5.54 21.37 -13.28
N SER A 239 -6.45 20.41 -13.12
CA SER A 239 -7.81 20.44 -13.62
C SER A 239 -8.74 21.21 -12.68
N ASP A 240 -8.66 20.95 -11.38
CA ASP A 240 -9.54 21.50 -10.35
C ASP A 240 -9.35 22.99 -10.11
N LEU A 241 -8.13 23.51 -10.25
CA LEU A 241 -7.92 24.96 -10.18
C LEU A 241 -8.65 25.71 -11.29
N MET A 242 -9.04 25.05 -12.39
CA MET A 242 -9.84 25.69 -13.45
C MET A 242 -11.25 26.03 -12.98
N LYS A 243 -11.80 25.31 -11.97
CA LYS A 243 -13.08 25.64 -11.33
C LYS A 243 -13.07 27.05 -10.76
N ILE A 244 -11.95 27.47 -10.16
CA ILE A 244 -11.80 28.80 -9.56
C ILE A 244 -11.39 29.84 -10.61
N VAL A 245 -10.47 29.48 -11.51
CA VAL A 245 -9.93 30.42 -12.51
C VAL A 245 -10.98 30.83 -13.54
N PHE A 246 -11.78 29.86 -14.01
CA PHE A 246 -12.71 30.06 -15.13
C PHE A 246 -14.18 29.86 -14.75
N ASN A 247 -14.48 29.52 -13.49
CA ASN A 247 -15.86 29.28 -13.00
C ASN A 247 -16.61 28.23 -13.83
N ILE A 248 -15.91 27.16 -14.21
CA ILE A 248 -16.46 26.01 -14.92
C ILE A 248 -16.87 24.89 -13.96
N LYS A 249 -17.68 23.94 -14.43
CA LYS A 249 -18.03 22.74 -13.67
C LYS A 249 -16.82 21.81 -13.47
N GLU A 250 -16.88 20.99 -12.43
CA GLU A 250 -16.02 19.80 -12.30
C GLU A 250 -16.16 18.91 -13.54
N ASP A 251 -15.04 18.37 -14.03
CA ASP A 251 -14.97 17.51 -15.21
C ASP A 251 -15.56 18.10 -16.51
N ASP A 252 -15.45 19.43 -16.68
CA ASP A 252 -15.91 20.08 -17.91
C ASP A 252 -15.19 19.51 -19.15
N ALA A 253 -15.97 19.05 -20.13
CA ALA A 253 -15.43 18.44 -21.35
C ALA A 253 -14.52 19.36 -22.18
N ARG A 254 -14.52 20.67 -21.93
CA ARG A 254 -13.62 21.65 -22.57
C ARG A 254 -12.25 21.73 -21.89
N ASN A 255 -12.12 21.21 -20.67
CA ASN A 255 -10.86 21.20 -19.93
C ASN A 255 -9.98 20.03 -20.39
N PRO A 256 -8.82 20.26 -21.04
CA PRO A 256 -7.95 19.20 -21.51
C PRO A 256 -7.32 18.37 -20.37
N GLY A 257 -7.35 18.86 -19.13
CA GLY A 257 -6.82 18.18 -17.95
C GLY A 257 -7.64 16.99 -17.46
N VAL A 258 -8.96 16.96 -17.70
CA VAL A 258 -9.86 15.96 -17.10
C VAL A 258 -9.52 14.53 -17.52
N ILE A 259 -9.10 14.31 -18.77
CA ILE A 259 -8.64 12.97 -19.20
C ILE A 259 -7.36 12.56 -18.46
N ALA A 260 -6.46 13.50 -18.18
CA ALA A 260 -5.25 13.23 -17.41
C ALA A 260 -5.59 12.94 -15.95
N ASP A 261 -6.62 13.60 -15.41
CA ASP A 261 -7.13 13.37 -14.06
C ASP A 261 -7.69 11.95 -13.92
N CYS A 262 -8.62 11.56 -14.80
CA CYS A 262 -9.14 10.19 -14.85
C CYS A 262 -8.03 9.14 -15.07
N THR A 263 -7.04 9.48 -15.90
CA THR A 263 -5.85 8.61 -16.08
C THR A 263 -5.09 8.47 -14.76
N GLY A 264 -5.03 9.55 -13.99
CA GLY A 264 -4.44 9.64 -12.67
C GLY A 264 -5.14 8.77 -11.65
N ASP A 265 -6.47 8.81 -11.57
CA ASP A 265 -7.21 7.98 -10.58
C ASP A 265 -6.97 6.50 -10.84
N ASN A 266 -6.85 6.10 -12.10
CA ASN A 266 -6.43 4.75 -12.44
C ASN A 266 -4.95 4.49 -12.11
N ALA A 267 -4.05 5.41 -12.45
CA ALA A 267 -2.60 5.24 -12.30
C ALA A 267 -2.08 5.35 -10.86
N GLY A 268 -2.71 6.17 -10.02
CA GLY A 268 -2.32 6.44 -8.64
C GLY A 268 -3.26 5.79 -7.63
N ASP A 269 -4.56 6.02 -7.79
CA ASP A 269 -5.57 5.65 -6.80
C ASP A 269 -6.12 4.24 -6.96
N SER A 270 -5.95 3.61 -8.14
CA SER A 270 -6.28 2.20 -8.37
C SER A 270 -5.03 1.31 -8.45
N VAL A 271 -4.08 1.65 -9.31
CA VAL A 271 -2.83 0.90 -9.46
C VAL A 271 -2.01 0.94 -8.19
N GLY A 272 -1.96 2.10 -7.53
CA GLY A 272 -1.20 2.29 -6.31
C GLY A 272 -1.62 1.31 -5.23
N PRO A 273 -2.89 1.27 -4.76
CA PRO A 273 -3.32 0.32 -3.75
C PRO A 273 -3.22 -1.14 -4.21
N SER A 274 -3.38 -1.41 -5.50
CA SER A 274 -3.24 -2.77 -6.03
C SER A 274 -1.79 -3.26 -5.93
N ALA A 275 -0.82 -2.45 -6.33
CA ALA A 275 0.60 -2.81 -6.22
C ALA A 275 1.06 -2.83 -4.74
N ASP A 276 0.62 -1.85 -3.95
CA ASP A 276 0.89 -1.78 -2.51
C ASP A 276 0.25 -2.97 -1.76
N GLY A 277 -0.97 -3.36 -2.11
CA GLY A 277 -1.64 -4.52 -1.53
C GLY A 277 -0.94 -5.83 -1.85
N PHE A 278 -0.47 -6.00 -3.09
CA PHE A 278 0.30 -7.18 -3.52
C PHE A 278 1.57 -7.31 -2.68
N GLU A 279 2.34 -6.22 -2.61
CA GLU A 279 3.56 -6.11 -1.82
C GLU A 279 3.31 -6.32 -0.33
N THR A 280 2.27 -5.69 0.24
CA THR A 280 1.96 -5.81 1.67
C THR A 280 1.73 -7.27 2.05
N TYR A 281 1.02 -8.01 1.20
CA TYR A 281 0.84 -9.43 1.35
C TYR A 281 2.18 -10.16 1.26
N GLY A 282 2.93 -10.03 0.17
CA GLY A 282 4.18 -10.76 -0.02
C GLY A 282 5.17 -10.55 1.12
N VAL A 283 5.45 -9.29 1.43
CA VAL A 283 6.43 -8.86 2.44
C VAL A 283 6.03 -9.32 3.85
N THR A 284 4.76 -9.22 4.23
CA THR A 284 4.31 -9.70 5.55
C THR A 284 4.45 -11.23 5.64
N GLY A 285 4.22 -11.93 4.53
CA GLY A 285 4.42 -13.38 4.44
C GLY A 285 5.89 -13.75 4.59
N VAL A 286 6.77 -13.09 3.83
CA VAL A 286 8.22 -13.31 3.91
C VAL A 286 8.77 -12.98 5.30
N ALA A 287 8.32 -11.89 5.92
CA ALA A 287 8.71 -11.53 7.28
C ALA A 287 8.38 -12.64 8.30
N LEU A 288 7.18 -13.23 8.22
CA LEU A 288 6.79 -14.34 9.09
C LEU A 288 7.55 -15.63 8.78
N ILE A 289 7.80 -15.95 7.51
CA ILE A 289 8.60 -17.11 7.11
C ILE A 289 10.02 -16.98 7.68
N SER A 290 10.67 -15.84 7.46
CA SER A 290 12.01 -15.54 7.99
C SER A 290 12.02 -15.63 9.51
N PHE A 291 11.01 -15.06 10.19
CA PHE A 291 10.90 -15.15 11.64
C PHE A 291 10.77 -16.61 12.11
N ILE A 292 9.87 -17.40 11.53
CA ILE A 292 9.65 -18.80 11.95
C ILE A 292 10.95 -19.61 11.81
N VAL A 293 11.66 -19.46 10.69
CA VAL A 293 12.88 -20.21 10.42
C VAL A 293 14.04 -19.78 11.31
N LEU A 294 14.13 -18.49 11.66
CA LEU A 294 15.21 -17.97 12.53
C LEU A 294 14.96 -18.19 14.02
N ALA A 295 13.71 -18.03 14.47
CA ALA A 295 13.39 -17.95 15.90
C ALA A 295 12.86 -19.25 16.51
N VAL A 296 12.37 -20.19 15.70
CA VAL A 296 11.87 -21.50 16.15
C VAL A 296 12.98 -22.54 15.96
N HIS A 297 13.36 -23.24 17.02
CA HIS A 297 14.47 -24.21 16.98
C HIS A 297 14.04 -25.59 16.45
N ASP A 298 12.80 -25.98 16.70
CA ASP A 298 12.27 -27.29 16.34
C ASP A 298 11.74 -27.29 14.90
N ALA A 299 12.33 -28.11 14.03
CA ALA A 299 11.95 -28.21 12.63
C ALA A 299 10.50 -28.70 12.41
N HIS A 300 9.97 -29.55 13.29
CA HIS A 300 8.58 -30.00 13.24
C HIS A 300 7.64 -28.81 13.52
N VAL A 301 7.96 -28.00 14.53
CA VAL A 301 7.19 -26.78 14.87
C VAL A 301 7.28 -25.75 13.74
N GLN A 302 8.45 -25.59 13.11
CA GLN A 302 8.60 -24.74 11.93
C GLN A 302 7.64 -25.14 10.81
N VAL A 303 7.60 -26.44 10.45
CA VAL A 303 6.69 -26.94 9.41
C VAL A 303 5.23 -26.71 9.80
N GLN A 304 4.85 -26.97 11.07
CA GLN A 304 3.50 -26.71 11.57
C GLN A 304 3.08 -25.25 11.37
N LEU A 305 3.92 -24.31 11.78
CA LEU A 305 3.63 -22.88 11.66
C LEU A 305 3.63 -22.41 10.20
N LEU A 306 4.56 -22.87 9.37
CA LEU A 306 4.61 -22.51 7.94
C LEU A 306 3.37 -22.99 7.19
N VAL A 307 2.97 -24.26 7.38
CA VAL A 307 1.75 -24.79 6.75
C VAL A 307 0.52 -24.06 7.27
N TRP A 308 0.46 -23.77 8.57
CA TRP A 308 -0.64 -23.04 9.18
C TRP A 308 -0.81 -21.61 8.62
N ILE A 309 0.25 -20.81 8.52
CA ILE A 309 0.12 -19.43 7.99
C ILE A 309 -0.32 -19.41 6.52
N PHE A 310 0.14 -20.36 5.70
CA PHE A 310 -0.29 -20.46 4.30
C PHE A 310 -1.72 -20.97 4.17
N ALA A 311 -2.10 -21.99 4.96
CA ALA A 311 -3.48 -22.47 5.01
C ALA A 311 -4.45 -21.36 5.48
N MET A 312 -4.03 -20.55 6.45
CA MET A 312 -4.79 -19.41 6.92
C MET A 312 -5.03 -18.36 5.82
N ARG A 313 -3.99 -18.03 5.03
CA ARG A 313 -4.13 -17.14 3.86
C ARG A 313 -5.09 -17.68 2.81
N ILE A 314 -5.02 -18.98 2.53
CA ILE A 314 -5.95 -19.66 1.62
C ILE A 314 -7.39 -19.53 2.14
N ALA A 315 -7.59 -19.74 3.44
CA ALA A 315 -8.90 -19.64 4.08
C ALA A 315 -9.46 -18.20 4.05
N MET A 316 -8.60 -17.18 4.12
CA MET A 316 -9.00 -15.76 4.03
C MET A 316 -9.53 -15.35 2.64
N ILE A 317 -9.05 -15.99 1.56
CA ILE A 317 -9.64 -15.83 0.21
C ILE A 317 -11.08 -16.34 0.19
N ILE A 318 -11.32 -17.51 0.80
CA ILE A 318 -12.64 -18.12 0.91
C ILE A 318 -13.55 -17.23 1.78
N ALA A 319 -13.05 -16.76 2.92
CA ALA A 319 -13.76 -15.86 3.83
C ALA A 319 -14.23 -14.59 3.10
N SER A 320 -13.35 -13.97 2.32
CA SER A 320 -13.64 -12.76 1.55
C SER A 320 -14.69 -13.01 0.46
N GLY A 321 -14.56 -14.11 -0.30
CA GLY A 321 -15.54 -14.48 -1.33
C GLY A 321 -16.92 -14.75 -0.75
N LEU A 322 -17.00 -15.55 0.33
CA LEU A 322 -18.26 -15.83 1.03
C LEU A 322 -18.91 -14.54 1.55
N SER A 323 -18.13 -13.67 2.19
CA SER A 323 -18.61 -12.41 2.76
C SER A 323 -19.15 -11.48 1.67
N TYR A 324 -18.48 -11.40 0.51
CA TYR A 324 -18.97 -10.64 -0.64
C TYR A 324 -20.33 -11.13 -1.13
N PHE A 325 -20.50 -12.44 -1.36
CA PHE A 325 -21.77 -12.97 -1.85
C PHE A 325 -22.92 -12.79 -0.85
N VAL A 326 -22.65 -12.99 0.44
CA VAL A 326 -23.66 -12.76 1.50
C VAL A 326 -24.02 -11.29 1.57
N ASN A 327 -23.03 -10.38 1.57
CA ASN A 327 -23.27 -8.94 1.61
C ASN A 327 -24.06 -8.46 0.38
N GLU A 328 -23.70 -8.92 -0.81
CA GLU A 328 -24.38 -8.57 -2.07
C GLU A 328 -25.83 -9.06 -2.06
N ALA A 329 -26.09 -10.27 -1.54
CA ALA A 329 -27.46 -10.79 -1.41
C ALA A 329 -28.31 -9.94 -0.46
N VAL A 330 -27.76 -9.54 0.69
CA VAL A 330 -28.43 -8.68 1.67
C VAL A 330 -28.65 -7.26 1.11
N ALA A 331 -27.61 -6.66 0.49
CA ALA A 331 -27.68 -5.34 -0.10
C ALA A 331 -28.70 -5.29 -1.24
N LYS A 332 -28.73 -6.32 -2.10
CA LYS A 332 -29.74 -6.45 -3.16
C LYS A 332 -31.15 -6.58 -2.58
N GLY A 333 -31.35 -7.41 -1.56
CA GLY A 333 -32.65 -7.54 -0.90
C GLY A 333 -33.16 -6.23 -0.29
N ARG A 334 -32.25 -5.41 0.26
CA ARG A 334 -32.59 -4.16 0.95
C ARG A 334 -32.72 -2.95 0.02
N PHE A 335 -31.88 -2.85 -1.01
CA PHE A 335 -31.68 -1.60 -1.76
C PHE A 335 -32.02 -1.69 -3.26
N LEU A 336 -32.33 -2.86 -3.81
CA LEU A 336 -32.58 -2.98 -5.26
C LEU A 336 -33.70 -2.05 -5.76
N ASN A 337 -34.78 -1.91 -4.99
CA ASN A 337 -35.96 -1.15 -5.40
C ASN A 337 -36.10 0.21 -4.71
N VAL A 338 -35.14 0.59 -3.86
CA VAL A 338 -35.23 1.87 -3.13
C VAL A 338 -34.82 3.03 -4.02
N ASP A 339 -35.30 4.22 -3.68
CA ASP A 339 -35.00 5.44 -4.40
C ASP A 339 -33.82 6.22 -3.82
N LYS A 340 -33.47 5.99 -2.55
CA LYS A 340 -32.29 6.58 -1.90
C LYS A 340 -31.58 5.52 -1.07
N MET A 341 -30.26 5.55 -1.08
CA MET A 341 -29.39 4.63 -0.35
C MET A 341 -28.19 5.40 0.18
N ASN A 342 -27.81 5.16 1.43
CA ASN A 342 -26.49 5.57 1.89
C ASN A 342 -25.45 4.58 1.31
N PHE A 343 -24.59 5.06 0.41
CA PHE A 343 -23.56 4.27 -0.26
C PHE A 343 -22.50 3.71 0.70
N GLU A 344 -22.27 4.33 1.86
CA GLU A 344 -21.33 3.84 2.87
C GLU A 344 -21.85 2.62 3.65
N ALA A 345 -23.16 2.45 3.76
CA ALA A 345 -23.78 1.43 4.60
C ALA A 345 -23.47 -0.02 4.16
N PRO A 346 -23.62 -0.40 2.87
CA PRO A 346 -23.31 -1.77 2.43
C PRO A 346 -21.81 -2.03 2.31
N LEU A 347 -20.96 -0.98 2.16
CA LEU A 347 -19.50 -1.10 2.26
C LEU A 347 -19.05 -1.38 3.70
N THR A 348 -19.59 -0.63 4.66
CA THR A 348 -19.35 -0.85 6.11
C THR A 348 -19.80 -2.25 6.52
N SER A 349 -20.98 -2.68 6.05
CA SER A 349 -21.51 -4.01 6.35
C SER A 349 -20.59 -5.12 5.83
N LEU A 350 -19.99 -4.95 4.65
CA LEU A 350 -19.04 -5.90 4.09
C LEU A 350 -17.78 -6.03 4.95
N VAL A 351 -17.20 -4.92 5.41
CA VAL A 351 -15.99 -4.92 6.25
C VAL A 351 -16.25 -5.67 7.57
N TRP A 352 -17.35 -5.36 8.27
CA TRP A 352 -17.70 -6.03 9.52
C TRP A 352 -18.06 -7.50 9.32
N LEU A 353 -18.86 -7.83 8.31
CA LEU A 353 -19.21 -9.21 8.00
C LEU A 353 -17.97 -10.05 7.71
N THR A 354 -17.07 -9.52 6.90
CA THR A 354 -15.80 -10.20 6.56
C THR A 354 -14.93 -10.37 7.80
N SER A 355 -14.91 -9.40 8.71
CA SER A 355 -14.17 -9.50 9.97
C SER A 355 -14.70 -10.66 10.82
N PHE A 356 -16.00 -10.74 11.04
CA PHE A 356 -16.60 -11.82 11.84
C PHE A 356 -16.37 -13.20 11.22
N ILE A 357 -16.56 -13.32 9.90
CA ILE A 357 -16.32 -14.58 9.17
C ILE A 357 -14.85 -14.97 9.22
N SER A 358 -13.93 -14.01 9.02
CA SER A 358 -12.49 -14.27 9.06
C SER A 358 -12.01 -14.67 10.44
N VAL A 359 -12.52 -14.05 11.50
CA VAL A 359 -12.23 -14.46 12.89
C VAL A 359 -12.74 -15.88 13.15
N ALA A 360 -13.99 -16.19 12.80
CA ALA A 360 -14.53 -17.53 12.99
C ALA A 360 -13.71 -18.61 12.25
N ILE A 361 -13.35 -18.34 10.99
CA ILE A 361 -12.50 -19.22 10.19
C ILE A 361 -11.09 -19.33 10.79
N THR A 362 -10.53 -18.24 11.32
CA THR A 362 -9.20 -18.25 11.95
C THR A 362 -9.14 -19.22 13.14
N TYR A 363 -10.14 -19.18 14.02
CA TYR A 363 -10.21 -20.12 15.14
C TYR A 363 -10.43 -21.56 14.67
N ALA A 364 -11.32 -21.76 13.68
CA ALA A 364 -11.58 -23.09 13.15
C ALA A 364 -10.33 -23.71 12.50
N VAL A 365 -9.68 -23.00 11.59
CA VAL A 365 -8.47 -23.46 10.89
C VAL A 365 -7.34 -23.73 11.88
N SER A 366 -7.14 -22.86 12.88
CA SER A 366 -6.11 -23.08 13.89
C SER A 366 -6.41 -24.30 14.76
N TYR A 367 -7.68 -24.52 15.15
CA TYR A 367 -8.08 -25.69 15.91
C TYR A 367 -7.84 -27.00 15.14
N PHE A 368 -8.09 -27.02 13.82
CA PHE A 368 -7.84 -28.21 13.00
C PHE A 368 -6.37 -28.44 12.64
N LEU A 369 -5.59 -27.38 12.40
CA LEU A 369 -4.22 -27.55 11.90
C LEU A 369 -3.16 -27.60 13.00
N VAL A 370 -3.37 -26.90 14.11
CA VAL A 370 -2.38 -26.81 15.20
C VAL A 370 -2.98 -27.12 16.58
N PRO A 371 -3.85 -28.14 16.74
CA PRO A 371 -4.51 -28.43 18.02
C PRO A 371 -3.50 -28.75 19.13
N ASP A 372 -2.48 -29.55 18.80
CA ASP A 372 -1.51 -30.07 19.77
C ASP A 372 -0.21 -29.25 19.80
N LEU A 373 -0.21 -28.04 19.24
CA LEU A 373 0.97 -27.17 19.20
C LEU A 373 1.34 -26.72 20.63
N GLY A 374 2.58 -26.98 21.03
CA GLY A 374 3.11 -26.64 22.35
C GLY A 374 2.36 -27.36 23.48
N ASP A 375 1.65 -26.60 24.31
CA ASP A 375 0.87 -27.12 25.44
C ASP A 375 -0.57 -27.55 25.06
N GLY A 376 -0.87 -27.62 23.76
CA GLY A 376 -2.23 -27.92 23.25
C GLY A 376 -3.22 -26.75 23.37
N THR A 377 -2.76 -25.58 23.83
CA THR A 377 -3.60 -24.38 23.99
C THR A 377 -3.16 -23.24 23.08
N LEU A 378 -2.09 -23.41 22.30
CA LEU A 378 -1.55 -22.34 21.48
C LEU A 378 -2.44 -21.97 20.28
N TRP A 379 -3.26 -22.90 19.77
CA TRP A 379 -4.14 -22.65 18.62
C TRP A 379 -5.07 -21.44 18.84
N TRP A 380 -5.67 -21.30 20.02
CA TRP A 380 -6.58 -20.19 20.31
C TRP A 380 -5.79 -18.92 20.63
N LYS A 381 -4.62 -19.02 21.28
CA LYS A 381 -3.76 -17.87 21.58
C LYS A 381 -3.26 -17.20 20.29
N LEU A 382 -2.75 -17.99 19.35
CA LEU A 382 -2.33 -17.53 18.03
C LEU A 382 -3.52 -16.96 17.24
N SER A 383 -4.69 -17.61 17.32
CA SER A 383 -5.92 -17.08 16.72
C SER A 383 -6.35 -15.74 17.31
N THR A 384 -6.23 -15.55 18.63
CA THR A 384 -6.53 -14.29 19.31
C THR A 384 -5.58 -13.18 18.84
N VAL A 385 -4.29 -13.48 18.67
CA VAL A 385 -3.31 -12.53 18.14
C VAL A 385 -3.65 -12.10 16.71
N ILE A 386 -3.95 -13.06 15.82
CA ILE A 386 -4.43 -12.74 14.45
C ILE A 386 -5.71 -11.91 14.52
N THR A 387 -6.63 -12.25 15.43
CA THR A 387 -7.89 -11.52 15.63
C THR A 387 -7.66 -10.06 16.01
N CYS A 388 -6.64 -9.74 16.82
CA CYS A 388 -6.27 -8.34 17.09
C CYS A 388 -5.95 -7.58 15.79
N GLY A 389 -5.28 -8.23 14.85
CA GLY A 389 -5.03 -7.66 13.52
C GLY A 389 -6.29 -7.55 12.66
N THR A 390 -7.11 -8.61 12.60
CA THR A 390 -8.36 -8.60 11.81
C THR A 390 -9.35 -7.56 12.30
N LEU A 391 -9.46 -7.39 13.63
CA LEU A 391 -10.27 -6.34 14.23
C LEU A 391 -9.72 -4.95 13.94
N ALA A 392 -8.40 -4.78 13.81
CA ALA A 392 -7.83 -3.52 13.36
C ALA A 392 -8.38 -3.10 11.99
N GLY A 393 -8.54 -4.07 11.07
CA GLY A 393 -9.13 -3.88 9.76
C GLY A 393 -10.61 -3.46 9.78
N ALA A 394 -11.33 -3.60 10.90
CA ALA A 394 -12.70 -3.08 11.08
C ALA A 394 -12.75 -1.80 11.94
N ILE A 395 -12.00 -1.76 13.03
CA ILE A 395 -12.01 -0.66 13.99
C ILE A 395 -11.37 0.59 13.39
N ILE A 396 -10.21 0.45 12.72
CA ILE A 396 -9.50 1.60 12.16
C ILE A 396 -10.37 2.34 11.13
N PRO A 397 -11.04 1.67 10.17
CA PRO A 397 -11.99 2.33 9.28
C PRO A 397 -13.09 3.13 9.99
N GLU A 398 -13.69 2.61 11.05
CA GLU A 398 -14.71 3.34 11.83
C GLU A 398 -14.16 4.60 12.49
N LEU A 399 -12.93 4.50 13.04
CA LEU A 399 -12.26 5.66 13.61
C LEU A 399 -11.94 6.70 12.53
N VAL A 400 -11.47 6.28 11.35
CA VAL A 400 -11.21 7.20 10.22
C VAL A 400 -12.48 7.90 9.79
N LYS A 401 -13.60 7.19 9.64
CA LYS A 401 -14.90 7.79 9.27
C LYS A 401 -15.31 8.92 10.22
N THR A 402 -14.97 8.81 11.50
CA THR A 402 -15.24 9.87 12.49
C THR A 402 -14.54 11.18 12.15
N PHE A 403 -13.47 11.17 11.35
CA PHE A 403 -12.73 12.36 10.90
C PHE A 403 -12.95 12.73 9.44
N THR A 404 -13.29 11.76 8.57
CA THR A 404 -13.31 11.99 7.12
C THR A 404 -14.67 11.85 6.46
N SER A 405 -15.65 11.14 7.03
CA SER A 405 -16.97 10.97 6.39
C SER A 405 -17.72 12.30 6.27
N THR A 406 -18.57 12.46 5.26
CA THR A 406 -19.46 13.64 5.14
C THR A 406 -20.39 13.79 6.34
N GLU A 407 -20.67 12.70 7.06
CA GLU A 407 -21.49 12.73 8.27
C GLU A 407 -20.72 13.13 9.54
N SER A 408 -19.39 13.20 9.47
CA SER A 408 -18.49 13.53 10.58
C SER A 408 -18.74 14.93 11.14
N GLY A 409 -18.67 15.06 12.47
CA GLY A 409 -18.60 16.36 13.13
C GLY A 409 -17.35 17.18 12.76
N HIS A 410 -16.21 16.52 12.50
CA HIS A 410 -14.98 17.20 12.08
C HIS A 410 -15.10 17.78 10.67
N VAL A 411 -15.67 17.04 9.72
CA VAL A 411 -15.86 17.54 8.35
C VAL A 411 -16.88 18.69 8.32
N LYS A 412 -17.95 18.59 9.11
CA LYS A 412 -18.93 19.69 9.29
C LYS A 412 -18.26 20.94 9.88
N GLU A 413 -17.33 20.77 10.82
CA GLU A 413 -16.53 21.88 11.38
C GLU A 413 -15.63 22.54 10.32
N VAL A 414 -15.05 21.77 9.39
CA VAL A 414 -14.28 22.31 8.26
C VAL A 414 -15.18 23.20 7.38
N VAL A 415 -16.41 22.78 7.10
CA VAL A 415 -17.38 23.58 6.32
C VAL A 415 -17.75 24.87 7.05
N ILE A 416 -18.03 24.80 8.36
CA ILE A 416 -18.33 25.98 9.20
C ILE A 416 -17.15 26.96 9.21
N SER A 417 -15.95 26.44 9.44
CA SER A 417 -14.70 27.23 9.43
C SER A 417 -14.48 27.92 8.07
N SER A 418 -14.75 27.21 6.98
CA SER A 418 -14.64 27.73 5.61
C SER A 418 -15.61 28.89 5.34
N ARG A 419 -16.80 28.82 5.93
CA ARG A 419 -17.84 29.85 5.77
C ARG A 419 -17.44 31.16 6.42
N GLU A 420 -16.85 31.10 7.62
CA GLU A 420 -16.53 32.29 8.41
C GLU A 420 -15.14 32.87 8.07
N GLY A 421 -14.14 32.02 7.85
CA GLY A 421 -12.74 32.46 7.68
C GLY A 421 -12.08 32.06 6.36
N GLY A 422 -12.86 31.59 5.39
CA GLY A 422 -12.38 31.20 4.07
C GLY A 422 -11.30 30.11 4.12
N ALA A 423 -10.37 30.15 3.16
CA ALA A 423 -9.33 29.14 3.01
C ALA A 423 -8.40 29.01 4.24
N SER A 424 -8.17 30.10 4.98
CA SER A 424 -7.27 30.08 6.14
C SER A 424 -7.83 29.20 7.27
N LEU A 425 -9.07 29.44 7.69
CA LEU A 425 -9.70 28.62 8.73
C LEU A 425 -10.06 27.22 8.21
N ASN A 426 -10.35 27.06 6.92
CA ASN A 426 -10.51 25.75 6.29
C ASN A 426 -9.25 24.88 6.49
N ILE A 427 -8.07 25.39 6.13
CA ILE A 427 -6.80 24.66 6.28
C ILE A 427 -6.52 24.37 7.76
N LEU A 428 -6.73 25.33 8.66
CA LEU A 428 -6.51 25.08 10.09
C LEU A 428 -7.46 23.99 10.63
N SER A 429 -8.71 23.95 10.18
CA SER A 429 -9.69 22.95 10.64
C SER A 429 -9.35 21.53 10.17
N GLY A 430 -8.95 21.35 8.89
CA GLY A 430 -8.50 20.04 8.42
C GLY A 430 -7.17 19.60 9.06
N PHE A 431 -6.26 20.54 9.33
CA PHE A 431 -5.05 20.27 10.11
C PHE A 431 -5.38 19.75 11.52
N VAL A 432 -6.39 20.34 12.18
CA VAL A 432 -6.89 19.86 13.47
C VAL A 432 -7.45 18.43 13.35
N ALA A 433 -8.32 18.16 12.37
CA ALA A 433 -8.87 16.82 12.15
C ALA A 433 -7.78 15.76 11.95
N GLY A 434 -6.77 16.06 11.13
CA GLY A 434 -5.62 15.18 10.91
C GLY A 434 -4.86 14.84 12.20
N ASN A 435 -4.52 15.83 13.02
CA ASN A 435 -3.75 15.60 14.25
C ASN A 435 -4.53 14.80 15.29
N PHE A 436 -5.81 15.13 15.49
CA PHE A 436 -6.67 14.37 16.42
C PHE A 436 -6.85 12.94 15.94
N SER A 437 -6.99 12.71 14.64
CA SER A 437 -7.08 11.36 14.10
C SER A 437 -5.80 10.55 14.35
N ALA A 438 -4.62 11.14 14.17
CA ALA A 438 -3.34 10.48 14.41
C ALA A 438 -3.17 10.03 15.86
N TYR A 439 -3.65 10.83 16.82
CA TYR A 439 -3.68 10.46 18.24
C TYR A 439 -4.56 9.23 18.50
N TRP A 440 -5.83 9.27 18.08
CA TRP A 440 -6.80 8.20 18.37
C TRP A 440 -6.48 6.89 17.64
N LEU A 441 -6.07 6.97 16.37
CA LEU A 441 -5.65 5.79 15.62
C LEU A 441 -4.37 5.19 16.20
N GLY A 442 -3.40 6.02 16.59
CA GLY A 442 -2.19 5.57 17.27
C GLY A 442 -2.49 4.81 18.56
N LEU A 443 -3.35 5.36 19.43
CA LEU A 443 -3.77 4.67 20.65
C LEU A 443 -4.49 3.35 20.37
N SER A 444 -5.28 3.29 19.29
CA SER A 444 -5.98 2.06 18.89
C SER A 444 -5.01 0.98 18.43
N ILE A 445 -3.99 1.33 17.64
CA ILE A 445 -2.92 0.41 17.26
C ILE A 445 -2.16 -0.07 18.50
N VAL A 446 -1.82 0.83 19.43
CA VAL A 446 -1.17 0.48 20.70
C VAL A 446 -2.02 -0.48 21.53
N ALA A 447 -3.34 -0.26 21.62
CA ALA A 447 -4.24 -1.15 22.37
C ALA A 447 -4.31 -2.57 21.75
N LEU A 448 -4.40 -2.65 20.42
CA LEU A 448 -4.44 -3.93 19.70
C LEU A 448 -3.11 -4.68 19.80
N MET A 449 -1.98 -3.99 19.59
CA MET A 449 -0.65 -4.57 19.77
C MET A 449 -0.39 -4.94 21.23
N GLY A 450 -0.81 -4.11 22.20
CA GLY A 450 -0.66 -4.39 23.63
C GLY A 450 -1.46 -5.62 24.08
N THR A 451 -2.62 -5.84 23.48
CA THR A 451 -3.41 -7.07 23.69
C THR A 451 -2.67 -8.28 23.13
N ALA A 452 -2.16 -8.21 21.89
CA ALA A 452 -1.36 -9.28 21.30
C ALA A 452 -0.08 -9.57 22.10
N TYR A 453 0.60 -8.54 22.61
CA TYR A 453 1.75 -8.66 23.51
C TYR A 453 1.35 -9.41 24.78
N SER A 454 0.24 -9.02 25.42
CA SER A 454 -0.24 -9.69 26.64
C SER A 454 -0.48 -11.18 26.40
N ILE A 455 -1.11 -11.53 25.27
CA ILE A 455 -1.32 -12.93 24.88
C ILE A 455 0.00 -13.66 24.62
N SER A 456 1.00 -12.99 24.03
CA SER A 456 2.31 -13.59 23.75
C SER A 456 3.07 -14.08 24.99
N THR A 457 2.74 -13.51 26.16
CA THR A 457 3.34 -13.93 27.43
C THR A 457 2.81 -15.27 27.95
N PHE A 458 1.69 -15.78 27.41
CA PHE A 458 1.07 -17.03 27.83
C PHE A 458 1.62 -18.26 27.09
N GLY A 459 2.91 -18.55 27.23
CA GLY A 459 3.50 -19.82 26.80
C GLY A 459 4.05 -19.89 25.37
N ILE A 460 3.91 -18.82 24.55
CA ILE A 460 4.52 -18.78 23.21
C ILE A 460 6.06 -18.79 23.30
N GLY A 461 6.62 -18.17 24.34
CA GLY A 461 8.07 -18.11 24.57
C GLY A 461 8.76 -19.46 24.81
N ALA A 462 8.00 -20.54 25.02
CA ALA A 462 8.56 -21.89 25.08
C ALA A 462 8.94 -22.44 23.70
N LEU A 463 8.32 -21.93 22.61
CA LEU A 463 8.55 -22.41 21.25
C LEU A 463 9.61 -21.62 20.48
N MET A 464 9.76 -20.34 20.80
CA MET A 464 10.53 -19.41 19.97
C MET A 464 11.18 -18.29 20.78
N LEU A 465 12.24 -17.74 20.21
CA LEU A 465 12.85 -16.50 20.69
C LEU A 465 11.98 -15.30 20.33
N ALA A 466 11.91 -14.32 21.23
CA ALA A 466 11.15 -13.08 21.06
C ALA A 466 9.67 -13.27 20.63
N PRO A 467 8.86 -14.02 21.40
CA PRO A 467 7.46 -14.32 21.08
C PRO A 467 6.60 -13.07 20.83
N GLN A 468 6.94 -11.94 21.46
CA GLN A 468 6.25 -10.67 21.26
C GLN A 468 6.38 -10.13 19.84
N ILE A 469 7.53 -10.32 19.19
CA ILE A 469 7.75 -9.86 17.81
C ILE A 469 6.97 -10.74 16.84
N PHE A 470 6.95 -12.05 17.08
CA PHE A 470 6.10 -12.96 16.32
C PHE A 470 4.63 -12.56 16.43
N ALA A 471 4.19 -12.24 17.65
CA ALA A 471 2.81 -11.80 17.88
C ALA A 471 2.51 -10.49 17.13
N PHE A 472 3.43 -9.53 17.09
CA PHE A 472 3.26 -8.33 16.26
C PHE A 472 3.21 -8.67 14.77
N GLY A 473 4.09 -9.55 14.27
CA GLY A 473 4.01 -10.05 12.90
C GLY A 473 2.65 -10.69 12.57
N LEU A 474 2.09 -11.46 13.51
CA LEU A 474 0.75 -12.05 13.37
C LEU A 474 -0.38 -11.00 13.45
N VAL A 475 -0.18 -9.89 14.16
CA VAL A 475 -1.10 -8.74 14.07
C VAL A 475 -1.05 -8.13 12.67
N ALA A 476 0.14 -7.86 12.11
CA ALA A 476 0.26 -7.37 10.72
C ALA A 476 -0.39 -8.33 9.72
N PHE A 477 -0.18 -9.63 9.90
CA PHE A 477 -0.85 -10.68 9.13
C PHE A 477 -2.38 -10.64 9.29
N GLY A 478 -2.88 -10.43 10.52
CA GLY A 478 -4.30 -10.32 10.80
C GLY A 478 -4.98 -9.12 10.14
N PHE A 479 -4.29 -7.98 9.99
CA PHE A 479 -4.80 -6.83 9.22
C PHE A 479 -5.12 -7.22 7.78
N LEU A 480 -4.38 -8.18 7.24
CA LEU A 480 -4.58 -8.75 5.91
C LEU A 480 -5.67 -9.83 5.89
N GLY A 481 -6.34 -10.11 7.02
CA GLY A 481 -7.39 -11.14 7.09
C GLY A 481 -8.57 -10.93 6.14
N MET A 482 -8.74 -9.71 5.64
CA MET A 482 -9.81 -9.32 4.71
C MET A 482 -9.27 -8.75 3.39
N GLY A 483 -8.03 -9.07 3.00
CA GLY A 483 -7.34 -8.34 1.92
C GLY A 483 -8.14 -8.14 0.64
N PRO A 484 -8.81 -9.15 0.04
CA PRO A 484 -9.64 -8.92 -1.14
C PRO A 484 -10.72 -7.86 -0.92
N VAL A 485 -11.33 -7.81 0.28
CA VAL A 485 -12.33 -6.81 0.67
C VAL A 485 -11.70 -5.45 0.92
N THR A 486 -10.56 -5.38 1.61
CA THR A 486 -9.82 -4.13 1.82
C THR A 486 -9.44 -3.47 0.49
N ILE A 487 -8.95 -4.25 -0.47
CA ILE A 487 -8.66 -3.76 -1.82
C ILE A 487 -9.94 -3.39 -2.56
N ALA A 488 -11.03 -4.12 -2.34
CA ALA A 488 -12.30 -3.82 -3.00
C ALA A 488 -12.90 -2.49 -2.57
N VAL A 489 -12.86 -2.16 -1.28
CA VAL A 489 -13.37 -0.88 -0.77
C VAL A 489 -12.45 0.29 -1.12
N ASP A 490 -11.13 0.07 -1.22
CA ASP A 490 -10.21 1.11 -1.69
C ASP A 490 -10.40 1.38 -3.20
N SER A 491 -10.44 0.31 -4.01
CA SER A 491 -10.66 0.40 -5.46
C SER A 491 -12.07 0.89 -5.84
N TYR A 492 -13.00 0.94 -4.88
CA TYR A 492 -14.34 1.48 -5.10
C TYR A 492 -14.28 2.97 -5.47
N GLY A 493 -13.47 3.75 -4.75
CA GLY A 493 -13.32 5.20 -4.93
C GLY A 493 -12.95 5.63 -6.35
N PRO A 494 -11.80 5.20 -6.93
CA PRO A 494 -11.41 5.64 -8.28
C PRO A 494 -12.39 5.20 -9.37
N VAL A 495 -13.20 4.15 -9.14
CA VAL A 495 -14.24 3.75 -10.10
C VAL A 495 -15.45 4.69 -10.02
N THR A 496 -15.86 5.10 -8.81
CA THR A 496 -16.99 6.02 -8.64
C THR A 496 -16.65 7.42 -9.13
N ASP A 497 -15.44 7.87 -8.87
CA ASP A 497 -14.90 9.15 -9.33
C ASP A 497 -14.92 9.21 -10.87
N ASN A 498 -14.27 8.25 -11.53
CA ASN A 498 -14.30 8.18 -13.00
C ASN A 498 -15.70 7.92 -13.58
N ALA A 499 -16.63 7.31 -12.84
CA ALA A 499 -18.00 7.16 -13.33
C ALA A 499 -18.69 8.54 -13.43
N GLN A 500 -18.41 9.45 -12.49
CA GLN A 500 -18.83 10.85 -12.57
C GLN A 500 -18.19 11.53 -13.78
N SER A 501 -16.87 11.44 -13.95
CA SER A 501 -16.18 12.11 -15.07
C SER A 501 -16.61 11.54 -16.43
N VAL A 502 -16.81 10.22 -16.54
CA VAL A 502 -17.33 9.60 -17.78
C VAL A 502 -18.73 10.10 -18.10
N PHE A 503 -19.59 10.30 -17.11
CA PHE A 503 -20.91 10.91 -17.33
C PHE A 503 -20.78 12.32 -17.92
N GLU A 504 -19.96 13.18 -17.31
CA GLU A 504 -19.77 14.58 -17.73
C GLU A 504 -19.07 14.71 -19.10
N LEU A 505 -17.99 13.95 -19.32
CA LEU A 505 -17.21 13.94 -20.56
C LEU A 505 -17.98 13.32 -21.74
N SER A 506 -18.92 12.42 -21.48
CA SER A 506 -19.73 11.81 -22.53
C SER A 506 -20.66 12.81 -23.22
N VAL A 507 -20.98 13.92 -22.53
CA VAL A 507 -22.00 14.93 -22.91
C VAL A 507 -23.31 14.30 -23.37
N ILE A 508 -23.66 13.14 -22.81
CA ILE A 508 -24.83 12.35 -23.25
C ILE A 508 -26.13 13.15 -23.21
N GLU A 509 -26.23 14.11 -22.30
CA GLU A 509 -27.36 15.01 -22.11
C GLU A 509 -27.61 15.92 -23.32
N THR A 510 -26.57 16.25 -24.08
CA THR A 510 -26.66 17.14 -25.24
C THR A 510 -26.94 16.40 -26.54
N ILE A 511 -26.92 15.06 -26.53
CA ILE A 511 -27.14 14.22 -27.72
C ILE A 511 -28.63 14.32 -28.15
N PRO A 512 -28.93 14.78 -29.37
CA PRO A 512 -30.31 14.94 -29.82
C PRO A 512 -31.07 13.60 -29.86
N GLY A 513 -32.26 13.57 -29.24
CA GLY A 513 -33.14 12.39 -29.27
C GLY A 513 -32.68 11.21 -28.40
N ILE A 514 -31.65 11.39 -27.56
CA ILE A 514 -31.05 10.33 -26.75
C ILE A 514 -32.05 9.64 -25.81
N GLN A 515 -33.00 10.37 -25.23
CA GLN A 515 -34.03 9.79 -24.36
C GLN A 515 -34.91 8.78 -25.12
N ALA A 516 -35.33 9.15 -26.34
CA ALA A 516 -36.13 8.28 -27.19
C ALA A 516 -35.31 7.07 -27.67
N GLN A 517 -34.02 7.26 -27.97
CA GLN A 517 -33.12 6.18 -28.34
C GLN A 517 -32.93 5.19 -27.19
N LEU A 518 -32.55 5.65 -25.99
CA LEU A 518 -32.33 4.79 -24.83
C LEU A 518 -33.60 4.04 -24.41
N ARG A 519 -34.77 4.69 -24.51
CA ARG A 519 -36.05 4.03 -24.25
C ARG A 519 -36.35 2.92 -25.26
N ARG A 520 -36.00 3.09 -26.54
CA ARG A 520 -36.14 2.05 -27.57
C ARG A 520 -35.15 0.91 -27.40
N ASP A 521 -33.88 1.24 -27.17
CA ASP A 521 -32.77 0.27 -27.22
C ASP A 521 -32.64 -0.50 -25.89
N HIS A 522 -33.04 0.10 -24.76
CA HIS A 522 -32.82 -0.45 -23.42
C HIS A 522 -34.07 -0.50 -22.52
N GLY A 523 -35.20 0.06 -22.95
CA GLY A 523 -36.48 -0.12 -22.26
C GLY A 523 -36.62 0.59 -20.91
N PHE A 524 -35.86 1.64 -20.63
CA PHE A 524 -35.99 2.45 -19.41
C PHE A 524 -36.08 3.95 -19.71
N ASP A 525 -36.72 4.69 -18.80
CA ASP A 525 -36.78 6.16 -18.84
C ASP A 525 -35.52 6.77 -18.20
N VAL A 526 -35.01 7.85 -18.80
CA VAL A 526 -33.74 8.47 -18.42
C VAL A 526 -33.94 9.56 -17.36
N HIS A 527 -33.12 9.53 -16.31
CA HIS A 527 -33.16 10.49 -15.21
C HIS A 527 -31.80 11.20 -15.02
N PHE A 528 -31.47 12.17 -15.89
CA PHE A 528 -30.17 12.84 -15.91
C PHE A 528 -29.77 13.52 -14.59
N GLU A 529 -30.59 14.45 -14.08
CA GLU A 529 -30.31 15.15 -12.83
C GLU A 529 -30.11 14.18 -11.65
N ARG A 530 -30.94 13.14 -11.58
CA ARG A 530 -30.83 12.14 -10.53
C ARG A 530 -29.58 11.29 -10.70
N ALA A 531 -29.24 10.91 -11.92
CA ALA A 531 -28.03 10.18 -12.26
C ALA A 531 -26.79 10.92 -11.79
N LYS A 532 -26.70 12.22 -12.12
CA LYS A 532 -25.61 13.10 -11.69
C LYS A 532 -25.50 13.19 -10.16
N ASN A 533 -26.59 13.55 -9.48
CA ASN A 533 -26.59 13.67 -8.01
C ASN A 533 -26.17 12.35 -7.32
N MET A 534 -26.63 11.20 -7.82
CA MET A 534 -26.25 9.91 -7.24
C MET A 534 -24.79 9.53 -7.53
N LEU A 535 -24.22 9.92 -8.68
CA LEU A 535 -22.81 9.70 -8.97
C LEU A 535 -21.94 10.54 -8.03
N GLU A 536 -22.26 11.83 -7.86
CA GLU A 536 -21.57 12.73 -6.92
C GLU A 536 -21.70 12.27 -5.46
N GLU A 537 -22.89 11.82 -5.02
CA GLU A 537 -23.10 11.27 -3.67
C GLU A 537 -22.31 9.96 -3.45
N ASN A 538 -22.19 9.13 -4.48
CA ASN A 538 -21.47 7.88 -4.42
C ASN A 538 -19.94 8.07 -4.42
N ASP A 539 -19.46 9.09 -5.12
CA ASP A 539 -18.05 9.51 -5.08
C ASP A 539 -17.64 9.95 -3.66
N GLY A 540 -18.48 10.71 -2.96
CA GLY A 540 -18.24 11.04 -1.54
C GLY A 540 -18.08 9.80 -0.64
N ALA A 541 -18.87 8.74 -0.88
CA ALA A 541 -18.66 7.46 -0.19
C ALA A 541 -17.35 6.78 -0.63
N GLY A 542 -17.00 6.87 -1.90
CA GLY A 542 -15.69 6.47 -2.43
C GLY A 542 -14.52 7.12 -1.69
N ASN A 543 -14.57 8.45 -1.50
CA ASN A 543 -13.57 9.22 -0.77
C ASN A 543 -13.45 8.77 0.69
N THR A 544 -14.58 8.51 1.36
CA THR A 544 -14.59 7.96 2.71
C THR A 544 -13.85 6.61 2.78
N PHE A 545 -14.16 5.66 1.88
CA PHE A 545 -13.57 4.32 1.93
C PHE A 545 -12.11 4.28 1.46
N LYS A 546 -11.75 5.10 0.46
CA LYS A 546 -10.36 5.37 0.08
C LYS A 546 -9.56 5.88 1.28
N ALA A 547 -10.12 6.82 2.06
CA ALA A 547 -9.48 7.30 3.29
C ALA A 547 -9.35 6.19 4.34
N THR A 548 -10.35 5.33 4.51
CA THR A 548 -10.31 4.26 5.52
C THR A 548 -9.24 3.19 5.27
N ALA A 549 -8.95 2.88 4.01
CA ALA A 549 -7.97 1.86 3.64
C ALA A 549 -6.53 2.30 3.91
N LYS A 550 -6.22 3.60 3.78
CA LYS A 550 -4.84 4.11 3.89
C LYS A 550 -4.23 3.86 5.28
N PRO A 551 -4.87 4.20 6.42
CA PRO A 551 -4.36 3.88 7.76
C PRO A 551 -4.22 2.38 8.04
N VAL A 552 -5.09 1.55 7.46
CA VAL A 552 -4.99 0.09 7.59
C VAL A 552 -3.70 -0.39 6.92
N LEU A 553 -3.43 0.05 5.69
CA LEU A 553 -2.22 -0.32 4.94
C LEU A 553 -0.94 0.15 5.64
N ILE A 554 -0.84 1.43 6.06
CA ILE A 554 0.36 1.88 6.79
C ILE A 554 0.51 1.19 8.16
N GLY A 555 -0.60 0.87 8.84
CA GLY A 555 -0.57 0.09 10.07
C GLY A 555 0.11 -1.27 9.87
N THR A 556 -0.24 -1.98 8.78
CA THR A 556 0.43 -3.25 8.44
C THR A 556 1.93 -3.08 8.19
N ALA A 557 2.33 -1.99 7.54
CA ALA A 557 3.71 -1.71 7.18
C ALA A 557 4.58 -1.55 8.42
N VAL A 558 4.09 -0.80 9.41
CA VAL A 558 4.84 -0.45 10.62
C VAL A 558 4.91 -1.65 11.57
N VAL A 559 3.80 -2.36 11.71
CA VAL A 559 3.76 -3.58 12.52
C VAL A 559 4.63 -4.67 11.86
N GLY A 560 4.54 -4.86 10.54
CA GLY A 560 5.35 -5.83 9.78
C GLY A 560 6.84 -5.47 9.73
N ALA A 561 7.17 -4.18 9.62
CA ALA A 561 8.54 -3.68 9.71
C ALA A 561 9.21 -4.09 11.02
N THR A 562 8.46 -4.20 12.12
CA THR A 562 8.99 -4.66 13.40
C THR A 562 9.54 -6.10 13.30
N THR A 563 8.87 -6.98 12.57
CA THR A 563 9.31 -8.37 12.33
C THR A 563 10.56 -8.41 11.44
N MET A 564 10.63 -7.59 10.40
CA MET A 564 11.82 -7.51 9.52
C MET A 564 13.03 -6.92 10.24
N ILE A 565 12.83 -5.84 11.01
CA ILE A 565 13.89 -5.23 11.83
C ILE A 565 14.40 -6.24 12.86
N PHE A 566 13.51 -7.06 13.42
CA PHE A 566 13.93 -8.14 14.31
C PHE A 566 14.83 -9.14 13.62
N SER A 567 14.56 -9.57 12.38
CA SER A 567 15.49 -10.45 11.66
C SER A 567 16.89 -9.85 11.57
N ILE A 568 16.99 -8.54 11.27
CA ILE A 568 18.28 -7.82 11.26
C ILE A 568 18.94 -7.88 12.64
N ILE A 569 18.21 -7.55 13.70
CA ILE A 569 18.71 -7.59 15.08
C ILE A 569 19.18 -9.00 15.45
N PHE A 570 18.38 -10.02 15.14
CA PHE A 570 18.66 -11.41 15.47
C PHE A 570 19.99 -11.87 14.85
N VAL A 571 20.22 -11.54 13.58
CA VAL A 571 21.46 -11.86 12.87
C VAL A 571 22.65 -11.11 13.48
N LEU A 572 22.53 -9.79 13.71
CA LEU A 572 23.62 -8.96 14.24
C LEU A 572 24.01 -9.31 15.69
N THR A 573 23.05 -9.82 16.47
CA THR A 573 23.25 -10.16 17.88
C THR A 573 23.55 -11.64 18.10
N ASN A 574 23.70 -12.42 17.03
CA ASN A 574 23.90 -13.87 17.07
C ASN A 574 22.83 -14.57 17.94
N GLY A 575 21.57 -14.41 17.53
CA GLY A 575 20.43 -15.01 18.24
C GLY A 575 20.13 -14.33 19.58
N LEU A 576 20.27 -13.00 19.66
CA LEU A 576 20.04 -12.20 20.87
C LEU A 576 21.01 -12.51 22.02
N THR A 577 22.24 -12.94 21.72
CA THR A 577 23.24 -13.31 22.74
C THR A 577 24.37 -12.29 22.90
N ARG A 578 24.60 -11.43 21.90
CA ARG A 578 25.70 -10.46 21.87
C ARG A 578 25.20 -9.07 21.51
N ASN A 579 25.94 -8.05 21.95
CA ASN A 579 25.77 -6.66 21.55
C ASN A 579 24.36 -6.07 21.80
N LEU A 580 23.59 -6.64 22.75
CA LEU A 580 22.25 -6.17 23.08
C LEU A 580 22.29 -4.76 23.68
N GLU A 581 23.36 -4.40 24.37
CA GLU A 581 23.59 -3.07 24.93
C GLU A 581 23.64 -1.97 23.87
N LYS A 582 23.94 -2.30 22.61
CA LYS A 582 23.96 -1.36 21.49
C LYS A 582 22.56 -1.01 20.97
N LEU A 583 21.52 -1.76 21.35
CA LEU A 583 20.11 -1.41 21.09
C LEU A 583 19.53 -0.45 22.13
N SER A 584 20.33 -0.08 23.14
CA SER A 584 19.90 0.86 24.18
C SER A 584 19.82 2.28 23.64
N LEU A 585 18.87 3.07 24.16
CA LEU A 585 18.84 4.53 23.96
C LEU A 585 20.09 5.23 24.48
N LEU A 586 20.85 4.57 25.36
CA LEU A 586 22.14 5.07 25.86
C LEU A 586 23.28 4.85 24.85
N HIS A 587 23.08 4.02 23.83
CA HIS A 587 24.03 3.88 22.73
C HIS A 587 23.82 5.00 21.73
N ALA A 588 24.78 5.94 21.68
CA ALA A 588 24.66 7.15 20.88
C ALA A 588 24.36 6.90 19.38
N PRO A 589 25.02 5.94 18.68
CA PRO A 589 24.67 5.61 17.29
C PRO A 589 23.19 5.25 17.12
N PHE A 590 22.64 4.37 17.97
CA PHE A 590 21.23 3.98 17.92
C PHE A 590 20.30 5.18 18.10
N PHE A 591 20.57 6.04 19.09
CA PHE A 591 19.79 7.25 19.32
C PHE A 591 19.89 8.26 18.15
N LEU A 592 21.09 8.45 17.58
CA LEU A 592 21.27 9.30 16.40
C LEU A 592 20.52 8.73 15.18
N GLY A 593 20.47 7.41 15.05
CA GLY A 593 19.62 6.72 14.08
C GLY A 593 18.15 7.10 14.23
N LEU A 594 17.65 7.08 15.47
CA LEU A 594 16.26 7.49 15.76
C LEU A 594 15.98 8.94 15.34
N VAL A 595 16.89 9.88 15.61
CA VAL A 595 16.73 11.28 15.18
C VAL A 595 16.76 11.40 13.65
N THR A 596 17.63 10.64 13.01
CA THR A 596 17.80 10.66 11.54
C THR A 596 16.56 10.14 10.81
N GLY A 597 15.92 9.08 11.31
CA GLY A 597 14.71 8.54 10.68
C GLY A 597 13.57 9.56 10.59
N GLY A 598 13.35 10.34 11.66
CA GLY A 598 12.37 11.43 11.66
C GLY A 598 12.68 12.50 10.63
N ALA A 599 13.95 12.91 10.51
CA ALA A 599 14.37 13.89 9.50
C ALA A 599 14.11 13.40 8.06
N VAL A 600 14.33 12.10 7.79
CA VAL A 600 14.07 11.52 6.47
C VAL A 600 12.58 11.48 6.13
N ILE A 601 11.69 11.22 7.09
CA ILE A 601 10.22 11.24 6.86
C ILE A 601 9.72 12.65 6.49
N TYR A 602 10.22 13.68 7.17
CA TYR A 602 9.87 15.07 6.84
C TYR A 602 10.46 15.50 5.50
N TRP A 603 11.70 15.12 5.19
CA TRP A 603 12.26 15.34 3.86
C TRP A 603 11.41 14.66 2.78
N PHE A 604 11.05 13.39 2.97
CA PHE A 604 10.25 12.61 2.01
C PHE A 604 8.91 13.29 1.72
N THR A 605 8.24 13.74 2.79
CA THR A 605 6.98 14.50 2.70
C THR A 605 7.16 15.77 1.86
N GLY A 606 8.20 16.57 2.15
CA GLY A 606 8.49 17.78 1.39
C GLY A 606 8.88 17.51 -0.07
N ALA A 607 9.69 16.48 -0.32
CA ALA A 607 10.16 16.12 -1.67
C ALA A 607 9.02 15.65 -2.58
N SER A 608 8.11 14.83 -2.05
CA SER A 608 6.93 14.35 -2.78
C SER A 608 5.94 15.49 -3.05
N ALA A 609 5.64 16.32 -2.06
CA ALA A 609 4.78 17.50 -2.24
C ALA A 609 5.39 18.52 -3.22
N GLN A 610 6.71 18.72 -3.20
CA GLN A 610 7.40 19.57 -4.16
C GLN A 610 7.27 19.05 -5.59
N ALA A 611 7.37 17.72 -5.80
CA ALA A 611 7.20 17.12 -7.12
C ALA A 611 5.81 17.43 -7.70
N VAL A 612 4.77 17.27 -6.88
CA VAL A 612 3.38 17.59 -7.23
C VAL A 612 3.24 19.08 -7.51
N THR A 613 3.70 19.94 -6.61
CA THR A 613 3.55 21.40 -6.71
C THR A 613 4.17 21.94 -8.02
N THR A 614 5.39 21.51 -8.34
CA THR A 614 6.07 21.93 -9.56
C THR A 614 5.38 21.40 -10.82
N GLY A 615 4.93 20.14 -10.81
CA GLY A 615 4.22 19.57 -11.95
C GLY A 615 2.87 20.22 -12.17
N ALA A 616 2.10 20.43 -11.10
CA ALA A 616 0.78 21.07 -11.12
C ALA A 616 0.88 22.49 -11.68
N TYR A 617 1.89 23.27 -11.28
CA TYR A 617 2.13 24.59 -11.86
C TYR A 617 2.24 24.55 -13.39
N ARG A 618 2.96 23.56 -13.95
CA ARG A 618 3.14 23.40 -15.40
C ARG A 618 1.89 22.89 -16.10
N ALA A 619 1.14 21.99 -15.46
CA ALA A 619 -0.16 21.55 -15.96
C ALA A 619 -1.14 22.73 -16.03
N VAL A 620 -1.24 23.53 -14.95
CA VAL A 620 -2.06 24.74 -14.88
C VAL A 620 -1.68 25.75 -15.96
N GLU A 621 -0.39 26.03 -16.14
CA GLU A 621 0.11 26.93 -17.18
C GLU A 621 -0.34 26.48 -18.59
N PHE A 622 -0.20 25.18 -18.87
CA PHE A 622 -0.61 24.61 -20.15
C PHE A 622 -2.13 24.63 -20.35
N ILE A 623 -2.90 24.21 -19.34
CA ILE A 623 -4.37 24.15 -19.43
C ILE A 623 -4.95 25.55 -19.64
N LYS A 624 -4.48 26.55 -18.89
CA LYS A 624 -4.90 27.96 -19.05
C LYS A 624 -4.65 28.49 -20.46
N ALA A 625 -3.54 28.12 -21.07
CA ALA A 625 -3.17 28.58 -22.41
C ALA A 625 -3.97 27.91 -23.54
N ASN A 626 -4.56 26.73 -23.29
CA ASN A 626 -5.17 25.90 -24.34
C ASN A 626 -6.67 25.64 -24.15
N ILE A 627 -7.25 25.95 -22.98
CA ILE A 627 -8.69 25.83 -22.77
C ILE A 627 -9.46 26.85 -23.61
N LYS A 628 -10.50 26.39 -24.31
CA LYS A 628 -11.35 27.22 -25.20
C LYS A 628 -12.77 27.30 -24.67
N LEU A 629 -13.06 28.32 -23.86
CA LEU A 629 -14.36 28.48 -23.22
C LEU A 629 -15.49 28.88 -24.19
N ASP A 630 -15.14 29.58 -25.27
CA ASP A 630 -16.10 30.08 -26.28
C ASP A 630 -16.57 29.00 -27.27
N SER A 631 -15.97 27.80 -27.21
CA SER A 631 -16.37 26.66 -28.04
C SER A 631 -17.28 25.70 -27.28
N ALA A 632 -18.28 25.15 -27.96
CA ALA A 632 -19.06 24.02 -27.46
C ALA A 632 -18.36 22.66 -27.66
N GLU A 633 -17.19 22.67 -28.31
CA GLU A 633 -16.42 21.46 -28.62
C GLU A 633 -15.64 20.96 -27.41
N LYS A 634 -15.56 19.62 -27.30
CA LYS A 634 -14.71 18.95 -26.31
C LYS A 634 -13.24 19.34 -26.50
N ALA A 635 -12.46 19.27 -25.43
CA ALA A 635 -11.02 19.42 -25.49
C ALA A 635 -10.42 18.45 -26.53
N SER A 636 -9.38 18.90 -27.24
CA SER A 636 -8.75 18.06 -28.25
C SER A 636 -8.01 16.90 -27.60
N VAL A 637 -8.07 15.72 -28.22
CA VAL A 637 -7.33 14.52 -27.75
C VAL A 637 -5.81 14.79 -27.72
N ALA A 638 -5.31 15.66 -28.59
CA ALA A 638 -3.91 16.05 -28.62
C ALA A 638 -3.51 16.83 -27.35
N ASP A 639 -4.35 17.79 -26.92
CA ASP A 639 -4.10 18.59 -25.71
C ASP A 639 -4.17 17.72 -24.46
N SER A 640 -5.15 16.83 -24.35
CA SER A 640 -5.23 15.88 -23.24
C SER A 640 -4.02 14.95 -23.16
N LYS A 641 -3.55 14.42 -24.30
CA LYS A 641 -2.30 13.63 -24.34
C LYS A 641 -1.09 14.46 -23.90
N LYS A 642 -1.07 15.76 -24.20
CA LYS A 642 0.02 16.63 -23.77
C LYS A 642 0.02 16.86 -22.26
N VAL A 643 -1.15 17.02 -21.64
CA VAL A 643 -1.26 17.09 -20.17
C VAL A 643 -0.76 15.78 -19.54
N VAL A 644 -1.17 14.62 -20.06
CA VAL A 644 -0.67 13.30 -19.60
C VAL A 644 0.86 13.20 -19.71
N GLU A 645 1.46 13.68 -20.81
CA GLU A 645 2.91 13.71 -20.99
C GLU A 645 3.61 14.58 -19.93
N ILE A 646 3.06 15.77 -19.65
CA ILE A 646 3.56 16.67 -18.60
C ILE A 646 3.54 15.96 -17.25
N CYS A 647 2.39 15.41 -16.86
CA CYS A 647 2.22 14.69 -15.60
C CYS A 647 3.23 13.53 -15.47
N THR A 648 3.37 12.71 -16.52
CA THR A 648 4.30 11.56 -16.56
C THR A 648 5.75 11.98 -16.34
N LYS A 649 6.19 13.03 -17.04
CA LYS A 649 7.57 13.50 -16.99
C LYS A 649 7.96 14.01 -15.60
N TYR A 650 7.07 14.76 -14.95
CA TYR A 650 7.32 15.28 -13.60
C TYR A 650 7.20 14.21 -12.53
N ALA A 651 6.24 13.28 -12.67
CA ALA A 651 6.13 12.10 -11.82
C ALA A 651 7.42 11.26 -11.81
N GLN A 652 7.98 10.95 -12.98
CA GLN A 652 9.23 10.17 -13.08
C GLN A 652 10.45 10.92 -12.53
N ARG A 653 10.56 12.24 -12.78
CA ARG A 653 11.64 13.05 -12.23
C ARG A 653 11.58 13.12 -10.70
N GLY A 654 10.39 13.30 -10.15
CA GLY A 654 10.16 13.30 -8.70
C GLY A 654 10.53 11.95 -8.10
N MET A 655 9.95 10.85 -8.63
CA MET A 655 10.23 9.50 -8.18
C MET A 655 11.71 9.14 -8.26
N PHE A 656 12.41 9.51 -9.33
CA PHE A 656 13.84 9.22 -9.47
C PHE A 656 14.70 9.88 -8.39
N ASN A 657 14.43 11.16 -8.07
CA ASN A 657 15.14 11.84 -6.98
C ASN A 657 14.83 11.18 -5.63
N ILE A 658 13.56 10.86 -5.37
CA ILE A 658 13.12 10.23 -4.12
C ILE A 658 13.77 8.86 -3.95
N PHE A 659 13.71 8.01 -4.99
CA PHE A 659 14.29 6.67 -4.99
C PHE A 659 15.79 6.72 -4.70
N LEU A 660 16.55 7.58 -5.38
CA LEU A 660 18.00 7.63 -5.19
C LEU A 660 18.40 8.17 -3.81
N THR A 661 17.65 9.12 -3.25
CA THR A 661 17.88 9.51 -1.86
C THR A 661 17.61 8.35 -0.91
N VAL A 662 16.48 7.63 -1.03
CA VAL A 662 16.18 6.50 -0.13
C VAL A 662 17.21 5.37 -0.31
N PHE A 663 17.52 5.00 -1.55
CA PHE A 663 18.50 3.96 -1.89
C PHE A 663 19.89 4.27 -1.32
N PHE A 664 20.43 5.47 -1.61
CA PHE A 664 21.77 5.84 -1.13
C PHE A 664 21.79 6.14 0.37
N SER A 665 20.74 6.70 0.97
CA SER A 665 20.66 6.86 2.43
C SER A 665 20.66 5.51 3.14
N THR A 666 19.91 4.53 2.61
CA THR A 666 19.85 3.18 3.18
C THR A 666 21.24 2.54 3.19
N LEU A 667 21.95 2.59 2.07
CA LEU A 667 23.35 2.13 1.98
C LEU A 667 24.27 2.94 2.90
N ALA A 668 24.19 4.27 2.87
CA ALA A 668 25.06 5.12 3.68
C ALA A 668 24.96 4.79 5.17
N PHE A 669 23.73 4.67 5.68
CA PHE A 669 23.45 4.44 7.08
C PHE A 669 23.81 3.01 7.50
N ALA A 670 23.53 2.01 6.66
CA ALA A 670 23.95 0.63 6.90
C ALA A 670 25.49 0.49 6.97
N PHE A 671 26.21 1.19 6.09
CA PHE A 671 27.68 1.17 6.05
C PHE A 671 28.32 1.99 7.17
N LEU A 672 27.65 3.04 7.62
CA LEU A 672 28.10 3.89 8.73
C LEU A 672 28.20 3.06 10.01
N GLU A 673 27.08 2.51 10.47
CA GLU A 673 27.00 1.73 11.71
C GLU A 673 25.67 0.97 11.77
N GLU A 674 25.71 -0.32 12.09
CA GLU A 674 24.56 -1.21 12.00
C GLU A 674 23.45 -0.90 13.03
N TYR A 675 23.79 -0.42 14.24
CA TYR A 675 22.81 -0.04 15.26
C TYR A 675 22.24 1.36 15.04
N PHE A 676 23.02 2.29 14.48
CA PHE A 676 22.50 3.53 13.91
C PHE A 676 21.43 3.22 12.86
N PHE A 677 21.72 2.27 11.96
CA PHE A 677 20.78 1.88 10.93
C PHE A 677 19.50 1.26 11.51
N ILE A 678 19.59 0.40 12.53
CA ILE A 678 18.40 -0.13 13.22
C ILE A 678 17.57 1.00 13.84
N GLY A 679 18.21 1.97 14.52
CA GLY A 679 17.52 3.15 15.06
C GLY A 679 16.83 3.96 13.96
N TYR A 680 17.49 4.13 12.82
CA TYR A 680 16.90 4.75 11.63
C TYR A 680 15.65 4.00 11.14
N LEU A 681 15.71 2.67 10.99
CA LEU A 681 14.58 1.84 10.54
C LEU A 681 13.37 1.90 11.50
N ILE A 682 13.62 1.86 12.81
CA ILE A 682 12.55 1.99 13.82
C ILE A 682 11.90 3.37 13.70
N SER A 683 12.71 4.42 13.54
CA SER A 683 12.22 5.78 13.50
C SER A 683 11.43 6.11 12.23
N ILE A 684 11.87 5.67 11.04
CA ILE A 684 11.09 5.88 9.81
C ILE A 684 9.71 5.21 9.91
N ALA A 685 9.61 4.06 10.58
CA ALA A 685 8.33 3.37 10.78
C ALA A 685 7.42 4.15 11.75
N LEU A 686 7.96 4.61 12.89
CA LEU A 686 7.18 5.35 13.89
C LEU A 686 6.74 6.74 13.39
N PHE A 687 7.67 7.56 12.89
CA PHE A 687 7.34 8.88 12.36
C PHE A 687 6.48 8.77 11.09
N GLY A 688 6.77 7.78 10.24
CA GLY A 688 5.99 7.50 9.04
C GLY A 688 4.55 7.11 9.34
N LEU A 689 4.29 6.32 10.39
CA LEU A 689 2.94 5.97 10.82
C LEU A 689 2.08 7.21 11.07
N TYR A 690 2.54 8.08 11.96
CA TYR A 690 1.77 9.25 12.39
C TYR A 690 1.66 10.28 11.29
N GLN A 691 2.73 10.49 10.51
CA GLN A 691 2.72 11.41 9.38
C GLN A 691 1.74 10.93 8.30
N ALA A 692 1.73 9.63 7.97
CA ALA A 692 0.81 9.07 6.98
C ALA A 692 -0.65 9.20 7.41
N ILE A 693 -0.97 8.89 8.68
CA ILE A 693 -2.33 9.01 9.22
C ILE A 693 -2.79 10.46 9.21
N PHE A 694 -1.95 11.38 9.73
CA PHE A 694 -2.24 12.81 9.75
C PHE A 694 -2.58 13.31 8.34
N MET A 695 -1.75 12.99 7.36
CA MET A 695 -1.91 13.50 6.00
C MET A 695 -3.10 12.86 5.27
N ALA A 696 -3.33 11.54 5.45
CA ALA A 696 -4.50 10.86 4.87
C ALA A 696 -5.80 11.49 5.35
N ASN A 697 -5.94 11.68 6.67
CA ASN A 697 -7.20 12.09 7.27
C ASN A 697 -7.44 13.60 7.16
N ALA A 698 -6.38 14.43 7.23
CA ALA A 698 -6.52 15.86 6.93
C ALA A 698 -7.00 16.07 5.48
N GLY A 699 -6.37 15.39 4.52
CA GLY A 699 -6.78 15.46 3.12
C GLY A 699 -8.19 14.93 2.88
N GLY A 700 -8.55 13.78 3.46
CA GLY A 700 -9.92 13.25 3.35
C GLY A 700 -10.98 14.17 3.97
N ALA A 701 -10.66 14.87 5.06
CA ALA A 701 -11.58 15.82 5.68
C ALA A 701 -11.81 17.06 4.81
N TRP A 702 -10.76 17.59 4.15
CA TRP A 702 -10.92 18.72 3.22
C TRP A 702 -11.73 18.35 1.98
N ASP A 703 -11.48 17.17 1.42
CA ASP A 703 -12.21 16.66 0.25
C ASP A 703 -13.70 16.49 0.54
N ASN A 704 -14.04 15.79 1.62
CA ASN A 704 -15.45 15.60 1.95
C ASN A 704 -16.12 16.90 2.44
N ALA A 705 -15.37 17.88 2.94
CA ALA A 705 -15.92 19.22 3.18
C ALA A 705 -16.30 19.92 1.87
N LYS A 706 -15.50 19.78 0.80
CA LYS A 706 -15.86 20.22 -0.56
C LYS A 706 -17.14 19.50 -1.01
N LYS A 707 -17.21 18.17 -0.88
CA LYS A 707 -18.38 17.37 -1.29
C LYS A 707 -19.68 17.77 -0.57
N ILE A 708 -19.63 18.10 0.74
CA ILE A 708 -20.81 18.64 1.46
C ILE A 708 -21.29 19.95 0.81
N VAL A 709 -20.37 20.86 0.47
CA VAL A 709 -20.73 22.15 -0.15
C VAL A 709 -21.30 21.95 -1.56
N GLU A 710 -20.76 21.00 -2.31
CA GLU A 710 -21.16 20.70 -3.68
C GLU A 710 -22.51 19.99 -3.78
N VAL A 711 -22.74 18.97 -2.94
CA VAL A 711 -23.86 18.03 -3.06
C VAL A 711 -25.00 18.36 -2.10
N GLU A 712 -24.70 18.51 -0.81
CA GLU A 712 -25.73 18.71 0.22
C GLU A 712 -26.22 20.16 0.25
N LEU A 713 -25.29 21.11 0.26
CA LEU A 713 -25.62 22.54 0.29
C LEU A 713 -25.94 23.10 -1.10
N LYS A 714 -25.49 22.44 -2.17
CA LYS A 714 -25.65 22.88 -3.57
C LYS A 714 -25.15 24.30 -3.82
N MET A 715 -23.99 24.62 -3.23
CA MET A 715 -23.39 25.96 -3.24
C MET A 715 -22.19 26.08 -4.20
N LYS A 716 -22.17 25.33 -5.31
CA LYS A 716 -21.12 25.43 -6.34
C LYS A 716 -20.98 26.87 -6.85
N GLY A 717 -19.74 27.32 -7.07
CA GLY A 717 -19.41 28.67 -7.54
C GLY A 717 -19.48 29.79 -6.48
N THR A 718 -19.77 29.47 -5.21
CA THR A 718 -19.79 30.46 -4.12
C THR A 718 -18.40 30.69 -3.49
N PRO A 719 -18.19 31.75 -2.69
CA PRO A 719 -16.95 31.92 -1.91
C PRO A 719 -16.67 30.75 -0.95
N LEU A 720 -17.71 30.14 -0.38
CA LEU A 720 -17.60 28.94 0.45
C LEU A 720 -17.06 27.75 -0.36
N HIS A 721 -17.58 27.57 -1.57
CA HIS A 721 -17.08 26.54 -2.49
C HIS A 721 -15.61 26.80 -2.86
N ALA A 722 -15.25 28.04 -3.22
CA ALA A 722 -13.86 28.38 -3.51
C ALA A 722 -12.92 28.09 -2.32
N ALA A 723 -13.33 28.39 -1.09
CA ALA A 723 -12.54 28.11 0.11
C ALA A 723 -12.34 26.60 0.35
N THR A 724 -13.37 25.79 0.11
CA THR A 724 -13.30 24.33 0.28
C THR A 724 -12.50 23.65 -0.83
N VAL A 725 -12.57 24.14 -2.08
CA VAL A 725 -11.68 23.69 -3.17
C VAL A 725 -10.21 23.99 -2.89
N VAL A 726 -9.90 25.14 -2.25
CA VAL A 726 -8.52 25.42 -1.80
C VAL A 726 -8.07 24.42 -0.73
N GLY A 727 -8.94 24.07 0.22
CA GLY A 727 -8.67 23.02 1.20
C GLY A 727 -8.35 21.68 0.56
N ASP A 728 -9.20 21.25 -0.37
CA ASP A 728 -9.06 19.98 -1.08
C ASP A 728 -7.76 19.91 -1.89
N THR A 729 -7.46 20.95 -2.67
CA THR A 729 -6.21 21.03 -3.45
C THR A 729 -4.93 21.12 -2.60
N VAL A 730 -5.03 21.55 -1.34
CA VAL A 730 -3.95 21.41 -0.34
C VAL A 730 -3.87 19.97 0.19
N GLY A 731 -5.03 19.33 0.38
CA GLY A 731 -5.18 17.94 0.82
C GLY A 731 -4.78 16.87 -0.19
N ASP A 732 -4.79 17.18 -1.47
CA ASP A 732 -4.46 16.25 -2.56
C ASP A 732 -3.06 15.65 -2.48
N PRO A 733 -1.96 16.44 -2.46
CA PRO A 733 -0.62 15.89 -2.27
C PRO A 733 -0.49 15.21 -0.90
N PHE A 734 -1.31 15.61 0.08
CA PHE A 734 -1.29 15.00 1.40
C PHE A 734 -1.79 13.56 1.36
N LYS A 735 -3.03 13.37 0.90
CA LYS A 735 -3.76 12.11 0.99
C LYS A 735 -3.38 11.11 -0.11
N ASP A 736 -2.99 11.57 -1.31
CA ASP A 736 -2.83 10.68 -2.48
C ASP A 736 -1.39 10.63 -3.02
N THR A 737 -0.46 11.38 -2.44
CA THR A 737 0.97 11.26 -2.75
C THR A 737 1.80 10.90 -1.52
N SER A 738 1.97 11.83 -0.58
CA SER A 738 2.93 11.65 0.51
C SER A 738 2.49 10.58 1.51
N SER A 739 1.24 10.64 1.98
CA SER A 739 0.70 9.67 2.95
C SER A 739 0.82 8.23 2.47
N VAL A 740 0.26 7.97 1.29
CA VAL A 740 0.16 6.62 0.74
C VAL A 740 1.52 6.05 0.33
N ALA A 741 2.47 6.90 -0.03
CA ALA A 741 3.80 6.47 -0.41
C ALA A 741 4.72 6.12 0.77
N MET A 742 4.39 6.56 2.00
CA MET A 742 5.17 6.19 3.18
C MET A 742 5.17 4.69 3.44
N ASN A 743 4.07 4.02 3.16
CA ASN A 743 3.94 2.57 3.31
C ASN A 743 5.02 1.80 2.51
N PRO A 744 5.03 1.86 1.16
CA PRO A 744 6.03 1.13 0.39
C PRO A 744 7.45 1.66 0.60
N VAL A 745 7.65 2.92 1.00
CA VAL A 745 8.98 3.46 1.31
C VAL A 745 9.55 2.86 2.59
N ILE A 746 8.74 2.73 3.65
CA ILE A 746 9.18 2.10 4.90
C ILE A 746 9.56 0.64 4.63
N LYS A 747 8.69 -0.11 3.94
CA LYS A 747 8.94 -1.53 3.65
C LYS A 747 10.11 -1.74 2.69
N PHE A 748 10.21 -0.94 1.65
CA PHE A 748 11.37 -0.96 0.76
C PHE A 748 12.66 -0.73 1.55
N THR A 749 12.68 0.30 2.41
CA THR A 749 13.86 0.65 3.20
C THR A 749 14.23 -0.45 4.20
N THR A 750 13.25 -1.14 4.80
CA THR A 750 13.53 -2.25 5.73
C THR A 750 13.98 -3.52 5.01
N LEU A 751 13.34 -3.89 3.91
CA LEU A 751 13.71 -5.06 3.10
C LEU A 751 15.05 -4.91 2.40
N PHE A 752 15.22 -3.81 1.67
CA PHE A 752 16.52 -3.49 1.07
C PHE A 752 17.57 -3.24 2.17
N GLY A 753 17.15 -2.70 3.31
CA GLY A 753 17.98 -2.50 4.49
C GLY A 753 18.61 -3.77 5.04
N LEU A 754 17.87 -4.88 5.04
CA LEU A 754 18.40 -6.20 5.42
C LEU A 754 19.60 -6.58 4.54
N LEU A 755 19.45 -6.44 3.22
CA LEU A 755 20.53 -6.69 2.25
C LEU A 755 21.70 -5.71 2.44
N ALA A 756 21.40 -4.43 2.62
CA ALA A 756 22.38 -3.37 2.79
C ALA A 756 23.25 -3.57 4.06
N VAL A 757 22.65 -3.98 5.19
CA VAL A 757 23.37 -4.26 6.44
C VAL A 757 24.26 -5.47 6.31
N GLN A 758 23.77 -6.56 5.71
CA GLN A 758 24.57 -7.77 5.52
C GLN A 758 25.78 -7.48 4.63
N LEU A 759 25.57 -6.74 3.55
CA LEU A 759 26.63 -6.25 2.67
C LEU A 759 27.65 -5.39 3.44
N ALA A 760 27.17 -4.42 4.23
CA ALA A 760 28.02 -3.52 5.01
C ALA A 760 28.88 -4.27 6.05
N VAL A 761 28.27 -5.17 6.81
CA VAL A 761 28.96 -5.97 7.83
C VAL A 761 29.98 -6.89 7.20
N ARG A 762 29.62 -7.58 6.11
CA ARG A 762 30.53 -8.51 5.42
C ARG A 762 31.74 -7.80 4.85
N LEU A 763 31.52 -6.70 4.13
CA LEU A 763 32.61 -5.92 3.55
C LEU A 763 33.53 -5.34 4.63
N ARG A 764 32.98 -4.92 5.78
CA ARG A 764 33.77 -4.41 6.90
C ARG A 764 34.68 -5.49 7.50
N VAL A 765 34.20 -6.74 7.54
CA VAL A 765 34.99 -7.89 8.02
C VAL A 765 36.10 -8.25 7.02
N ASP A 766 35.79 -8.26 5.73
CA ASP A 766 36.73 -8.72 4.70
C ASP A 766 37.78 -7.66 4.30
N GLU A 767 37.37 -6.39 4.16
CA GLU A 767 38.20 -5.29 3.62
C GLU A 767 38.55 -4.20 4.67
N GLY A 768 38.01 -4.33 5.88
CA GLY A 768 38.26 -3.44 7.01
C GLY A 768 37.35 -2.20 7.09
N ALA A 769 37.36 -1.55 8.26
CA ALA A 769 36.45 -0.46 8.59
C ALA A 769 36.65 0.81 7.77
N PHE A 770 37.85 1.06 7.23
CA PHE A 770 38.10 2.26 6.43
C PHE A 770 37.27 2.28 5.14
N LEU A 771 37.25 1.17 4.40
CA LEU A 771 36.48 1.07 3.16
C LEU A 771 34.97 1.24 3.43
N GLY A 772 34.47 0.63 4.50
CA GLY A 772 33.08 0.77 4.92
C GLY A 772 32.68 2.23 5.18
N HIS A 773 33.46 2.96 5.98
CA HIS A 773 33.19 4.38 6.25
C HIS A 773 33.38 5.27 5.01
N ALA A 774 34.35 4.97 4.14
CA ALA A 774 34.54 5.69 2.89
C ALA A 774 33.32 5.53 1.96
N LEU A 775 32.80 4.31 1.81
CA LEU A 775 31.58 4.04 1.07
C LEU A 775 30.36 4.71 1.72
N ALA A 776 30.25 4.69 3.05
CA ALA A 776 29.21 5.41 3.78
C ALA A 776 29.21 6.91 3.45
N ALA A 777 30.39 7.55 3.45
CA ALA A 777 30.54 8.96 3.10
C ALA A 777 30.18 9.25 1.62
N VAL A 778 30.58 8.37 0.70
CA VAL A 778 30.23 8.50 -0.74
C VAL A 778 28.72 8.38 -0.94
N PHE A 779 28.09 7.34 -0.39
CA PHE A 779 26.65 7.15 -0.49
C PHE A 779 25.88 8.29 0.18
N PHE A 780 26.34 8.78 1.34
CA PHE A 780 25.72 9.93 1.99
C PHE A 780 25.84 11.21 1.14
N GLY A 781 27.00 11.44 0.51
CA GLY A 781 27.20 12.53 -0.43
C GLY A 781 26.25 12.47 -1.63
N LEU A 782 26.11 11.28 -2.24
CA LEU A 782 25.15 11.04 -3.32
C LEU A 782 23.70 11.27 -2.87
N SER A 783 23.32 10.74 -1.71
CA SER A 783 22.00 10.96 -1.13
C SER A 783 21.71 12.46 -0.95
N THR A 784 22.67 13.21 -0.40
CA THR A 784 22.56 14.65 -0.17
C THR A 784 22.40 15.44 -1.47
N ILE A 785 23.07 15.01 -2.56
CA ILE A 785 22.87 15.60 -3.91
C ILE A 785 21.41 15.43 -4.34
N PHE A 786 20.81 14.25 -4.13
CA PHE A 786 19.41 14.01 -4.50
C PHE A 786 18.41 14.68 -3.55
N VAL A 787 18.74 14.82 -2.26
CA VAL A 787 18.00 15.68 -1.32
C VAL A 787 17.97 17.12 -1.84
N TRP A 788 19.13 17.66 -2.21
CA TRP A 788 19.23 19.00 -2.80
C TRP A 788 18.42 19.09 -4.10
N ARG A 789 18.52 18.11 -5.01
CA ARG A 789 17.77 18.09 -6.28
C ARG A 789 16.27 18.01 -6.08
N SER A 790 15.80 17.29 -5.05
CA SER A 790 14.38 17.10 -4.76
C SER A 790 13.66 18.43 -4.50
N PHE A 791 14.35 19.42 -3.95
CA PHE A 791 13.82 20.77 -3.84
C PHE A 791 14.39 21.68 -4.93
N TYR A 792 15.68 21.95 -4.89
CA TYR A 792 16.32 22.99 -5.68
C TYR A 792 16.36 22.72 -7.17
N GLY A 793 16.47 21.44 -7.56
CA GLY A 793 16.42 20.99 -8.96
C GLY A 793 15.01 20.90 -9.53
N MET A 794 13.99 20.94 -8.67
CA MET A 794 12.57 20.92 -9.05
C MET A 794 11.87 22.25 -8.78
N ARG A 795 12.57 23.33 -8.41
CA ARG A 795 11.92 24.63 -8.18
C ARG A 795 11.18 25.11 -9.44
N ILE A 796 10.07 25.77 -9.22
CA ILE A 796 9.41 26.56 -10.27
C ILE A 796 10.37 27.70 -10.60
N GLY A 797 11.01 27.63 -11.77
CA GLY A 797 11.86 28.72 -12.25
C GLY A 797 11.01 29.97 -12.44
N SER A 798 11.50 31.12 -11.94
CA SER A 798 10.99 32.40 -12.40
C SER A 798 11.28 32.48 -13.89
N GLY A 799 10.26 32.32 -14.74
CA GLY A 799 10.38 32.74 -16.12
C GLY A 799 10.82 34.20 -16.12
N ALA A 800 11.98 34.47 -16.71
CA ALA A 800 12.32 35.81 -17.15
C ALA A 800 11.63 36.05 -18.49
#